data_AF-A0A1A9W4M0-F1
#
_entry.id   AF-A0A1A9W4M0-F1
#
_cell.length_a   1.000
_cell.length_b   1.000
_cell.length_c   1.000
_cell.angle_alpha   90.00
_cell.angle_beta   90.00
_cell.angle_gamma   90.00
#
_symmetry.space_group_name_H-M   'P 1'
#
loop_
_entity.id
_entity.type
_entity.pdbx_description
1 polymer ?
#
loop_
_entity_poly.entity_id
_entity_poly.type
_entity_poly.pdbx_seq_one_letter_code
_entity_poly.pdbx_strand_id
1 'polypeptide(L)'
;MLTKGNPSGRNLLVLTTLLFITVTKTNAKDANVNATVISEKLENVKVFTVASEQTDGYLRFIRSAKVYDIEVTTLGLFQKWKGGDMSGPGGGFKINLLREAIKPFKDDENVLIMFTDSYDVVFTSSLDAIIQKFKITGAKLLFSAEKFCWPDSSLASEYKVVEANASPYLNSGGFIGYAPEVWSLLAKPVEDTADDQLYYTKQYLDEKQREKLGMQLDTHSSVFQNLNGAKEDVKLDVDLDTNEGVLKNINFLTTPSVIHGNGPSKVELNAFANYLAKTFNYKCLICQENRIELDENNLPVITLAIIITNAVPFFDMFLLKIEDLNYPKRQIHLFIYSGVEYHDAMAKSFLKGWENKYKSVKIVLSTDELDERRGRQLALRQAMQKQSDYAFFIDADTHIDDNQVLRELLIINRQFVAPIVTKHNELWSNFWGALSESGYYARSHDYVDIVKGDIVGMWNVPYVSSIYLIKNTAFKYINYDHQYYDPDMAMCESLRNSGVFMYVINDRLYGHIVNADNFDITLARPDFYTLFSNKLDWIEKYIHPNYTKQLEDDYDYIQPCSDVYWFHVVTDAFCDDLVAIMENFGRWSDGSNNDSRLEGGYEAVPTRDIHMKQVGLDPLWLEFLKLFVSPLQERVFIGHHGPPRSLMNFVVRYRPDEQPFLRPHHDASTYTINLALNRVGIDYEGGGCRFIRYNCSITATKKGWMLMHPGRLTHFHEGLRVTSGTRYIMISFIDP
;
A
#
# COMPACT_ATOMS: atom_id res chain seq x y z
N MET A 1 -41.49 -23.31 -13.72
CA MET A 1 -41.33 -23.51 -15.17
C MET A 1 -39.85 -23.34 -15.51
N LEU A 2 -39.23 -24.39 -16.07
CA LEU A 2 -37.92 -24.47 -16.76
C LEU A 2 -36.66 -24.09 -15.94
N THR A 3 -36.17 -24.95 -15.05
CA THR A 3 -35.11 -26.00 -15.25
C THR A 3 -33.69 -25.49 -15.49
N LYS A 4 -32.84 -25.49 -14.45
CA LYS A 4 -31.39 -25.70 -14.55
C LYS A 4 -31.03 -26.95 -13.75
N GLY A 5 -30.50 -27.95 -14.46
CA GLY A 5 -30.05 -29.22 -13.90
C GLY A 5 -28.62 -29.13 -13.38
N ASN A 6 -28.42 -29.78 -12.23
CA ASN A 6 -27.12 -30.23 -11.73
C ASN A 6 -26.61 -31.38 -12.64
N PRO A 7 -25.29 -31.64 -12.72
CA PRO A 7 -24.81 -32.74 -11.87
C PRO A 7 -23.35 -32.63 -11.37
N SER A 8 -23.20 -32.90 -10.07
CA SER A 8 -22.27 -33.85 -9.43
C SER A 8 -20.95 -34.28 -10.14
N GLY A 9 -19.85 -34.08 -9.41
CA GLY A 9 -18.92 -35.14 -8.99
C GLY A 9 -18.12 -35.89 -10.07
N ARG A 10 -16.81 -35.63 -10.16
CA ARG A 10 -15.85 -36.57 -10.74
C ARG A 10 -14.56 -36.70 -9.92
N ASN A 11 -14.32 -37.96 -9.58
CA ASN A 11 -13.13 -38.53 -8.98
C ASN A 11 -11.85 -38.18 -9.73
N LEU A 12 -10.80 -37.89 -8.96
CA LEU A 12 -9.42 -37.75 -9.39
C LEU A 12 -8.84 -39.15 -9.64
N LEU A 13 -8.60 -39.51 -10.92
CA LEU A 13 -7.83 -40.69 -11.29
C LEU A 13 -6.49 -40.22 -11.87
N VAL A 14 -5.41 -40.45 -11.11
CA VAL A 14 -4.04 -40.22 -11.55
C VAL A 14 -3.67 -41.31 -12.56
N LEU A 15 -3.37 -40.93 -13.80
CA LEU A 15 -2.77 -41.82 -14.80
C LEU A 15 -1.44 -41.21 -15.26
N THR A 16 -0.35 -41.75 -14.72
CA THR A 16 1.02 -41.56 -15.20
C THR A 16 1.20 -42.23 -16.56
N THR A 17 1.56 -41.46 -17.58
CA THR A 17 2.06 -41.99 -18.85
C THR A 17 3.43 -41.38 -19.14
N LEU A 18 4.48 -42.19 -18.94
CA LEU A 18 5.82 -41.93 -19.46
C LEU A 18 5.78 -42.02 -20.99
N LEU A 19 6.28 -40.99 -21.69
CA LEU A 19 6.63 -41.10 -23.11
C LEU A 19 8.15 -41.03 -23.26
N PHE A 20 8.74 -42.18 -23.56
CA PHE A 20 10.10 -42.32 -24.09
C PHE A 20 10.12 -41.83 -25.54
N ILE A 21 11.01 -40.91 -25.89
CA ILE A 21 11.34 -40.61 -27.29
C ILE A 21 12.72 -41.20 -27.58
N THR A 22 12.70 -42.31 -28.32
CA THR A 22 13.87 -42.96 -28.93
C THR A 22 14.31 -42.21 -30.19
N VAL A 23 15.61 -41.95 -30.27
CA VAL A 23 16.33 -41.41 -31.42
C VAL A 23 16.43 -42.47 -32.52
N THR A 24 15.99 -42.15 -33.74
CA THR A 24 16.39 -42.89 -34.95
C THR A 24 16.86 -41.95 -36.05
N LYS A 25 18.11 -42.15 -36.46
CA LYS A 25 18.77 -41.53 -37.62
C LYS A 25 18.13 -42.01 -38.92
N THR A 26 17.87 -41.09 -39.85
CA THR A 26 17.83 -41.36 -41.30
C THR A 26 18.46 -40.20 -42.06
N ASN A 27 19.35 -40.54 -42.99
CA ASN A 27 20.21 -39.65 -43.75
C ASN A 27 19.59 -39.25 -45.11
N ALA A 28 19.82 -37.98 -45.47
CA ALA A 28 20.18 -37.43 -46.78
C ALA A 28 19.15 -37.40 -47.93
N LYS A 29 18.79 -36.20 -48.42
CA LYS A 29 19.51 -35.48 -49.51
C LYS A 29 18.73 -34.22 -49.97
N ASP A 30 19.51 -33.18 -50.28
CA ASP A 30 19.26 -32.09 -51.24
C ASP A 30 18.18 -31.01 -50.96
N ALA A 31 18.63 -29.89 -50.38
CA ALA A 31 18.40 -28.53 -50.88
C ALA A 31 19.37 -27.55 -50.18
N ASN A 32 20.59 -27.47 -50.69
CA ASN A 32 21.58 -26.47 -50.30
C ASN A 32 21.16 -25.10 -50.88
N VAL A 33 20.66 -24.22 -50.03
CA VAL A 33 20.78 -22.76 -50.22
C VAL A 33 21.58 -22.25 -49.05
N ASN A 34 22.82 -21.84 -49.33
CA ASN A 34 23.78 -21.32 -48.37
C ASN A 34 23.21 -20.11 -47.62
N ALA A 35 22.75 -20.31 -46.39
CA ALA A 35 22.73 -19.28 -45.36
C ALA A 35 23.98 -19.51 -44.50
N THR A 36 25.12 -19.03 -44.97
CA THR A 36 26.34 -18.94 -44.18
C THR A 36 26.07 -17.93 -43.07
N VAL A 37 25.62 -18.40 -41.91
CA VAL A 37 25.62 -17.61 -40.68
C VAL A 37 27.08 -17.44 -40.30
N ILE A 38 27.66 -16.32 -40.73
CA ILE A 38 28.94 -15.85 -40.24
C ILE A 38 28.71 -15.51 -38.76
N SER A 39 29.14 -16.38 -37.85
CA SER A 39 29.32 -16.00 -36.45
C SER A 39 30.52 -15.06 -36.41
N GLU A 40 30.30 -13.77 -36.65
CA GLU A 40 31.29 -12.75 -36.35
C GLU A 40 31.60 -12.84 -34.87
N LYS A 41 32.90 -13.01 -34.56
CA LYS A 41 33.47 -12.89 -33.22
C LYS A 41 32.94 -11.59 -32.63
N LEU A 42 32.26 -11.65 -31.47
CA LEU A 42 31.81 -10.44 -30.79
C LEU A 42 33.00 -9.47 -30.70
N GLU A 43 32.87 -8.29 -31.30
CA GLU A 43 33.84 -7.21 -31.12
C GLU A 43 34.01 -6.96 -29.62
N ASN A 44 35.23 -6.64 -29.21
CA ASN A 44 35.55 -6.46 -27.80
C ASN A 44 34.97 -5.12 -27.34
N VAL A 45 33.71 -5.11 -26.90
CA VAL A 45 33.01 -3.90 -26.46
C VAL A 45 33.33 -3.61 -25.00
N LYS A 46 33.65 -2.35 -24.70
CA LYS A 46 33.87 -1.83 -23.35
C LYS A 46 32.81 -0.80 -23.02
N VAL A 47 31.95 -1.14 -22.06
CA VAL A 47 30.90 -0.25 -21.57
C VAL A 47 31.41 0.48 -20.33
N PHE A 48 31.37 1.81 -20.37
CA PHE A 48 31.79 2.68 -19.28
C PHE A 48 30.62 3.51 -18.78
N THR A 49 30.65 3.78 -17.48
CA THR A 49 29.79 4.79 -16.85
C THR A 49 30.55 5.53 -15.77
N VAL A 50 29.97 6.60 -15.24
CA VAL A 50 30.49 7.32 -14.09
C VAL A 50 29.49 7.26 -12.95
N ALA A 51 29.99 6.97 -11.75
CA ALA A 51 29.23 7.07 -10.50
C ALA A 51 30.22 7.42 -9.39
N SER A 52 29.87 8.36 -8.51
CA SER A 52 30.67 8.67 -7.32
C SER A 52 30.24 7.81 -6.12
N GLU A 53 28.98 7.41 -6.08
CA GLU A 53 28.35 6.68 -4.98
C GLU A 53 27.42 5.58 -5.51
N GLN A 54 27.11 4.59 -4.67
CA GLN A 54 26.14 3.55 -4.99
C GLN A 54 24.71 4.00 -4.64
N THR A 55 24.18 4.93 -5.45
CA THR A 55 22.78 5.40 -5.32
C THR A 55 21.78 4.34 -5.75
N ASP A 56 20.50 4.48 -5.39
CA ASP A 56 19.46 3.53 -5.83
C ASP A 56 19.31 3.54 -7.37
N GLY A 57 19.48 4.71 -7.99
CA GLY A 57 19.55 4.87 -9.44
C GLY A 57 20.70 4.08 -10.09
N TYR A 58 21.91 4.19 -9.52
CA TYR A 58 23.07 3.39 -9.96
C TYR A 58 22.84 1.90 -9.78
N LEU A 59 22.25 1.48 -8.65
CA LEU A 59 21.97 0.06 -8.38
C LEU A 59 20.94 -0.49 -9.38
N ARG A 60 19.91 0.29 -9.74
CA ARG A 60 18.97 -0.07 -10.83
C ARG A 60 19.69 -0.22 -12.17
N PHE A 61 20.58 0.71 -12.51
CA PHE A 61 21.36 0.64 -13.75
C PHE A 61 22.23 -0.63 -13.78
N ILE A 62 23.00 -0.91 -12.72
CA ILE A 62 23.82 -2.13 -12.62
C ILE A 62 22.96 -3.39 -12.64
N ARG A 63 21.79 -3.39 -12.01
CA ARG A 63 20.82 -4.50 -12.11
C ARG A 63 20.42 -4.73 -13.57
N SER A 64 20.02 -3.67 -14.29
CA SER A 64 19.63 -3.78 -15.70
C SER A 64 20.76 -4.32 -16.57
N ALA A 65 22.00 -3.86 -16.34
CA ALA A 65 23.17 -4.37 -17.04
C ALA A 65 23.37 -5.88 -16.80
N LYS A 66 23.29 -6.33 -15.54
CA LYS A 66 23.41 -7.77 -15.19
C LYS A 66 22.33 -8.63 -15.83
N VAL A 67 21.09 -8.15 -15.88
CA VAL A 67 19.93 -8.88 -16.47
C VAL A 67 20.10 -9.16 -17.96
N TYR A 68 20.91 -8.34 -18.63
CA TYR A 68 21.22 -8.42 -20.05
C TYR A 68 22.68 -8.80 -20.34
N ASP A 69 23.38 -9.33 -19.33
CA ASP A 69 24.77 -9.81 -19.42
C ASP A 69 25.76 -8.74 -19.96
N ILE A 70 25.56 -7.47 -19.56
CA ILE A 70 26.41 -6.34 -19.92
C ILE A 70 27.45 -6.11 -18.82
N GLU A 71 28.72 -6.31 -19.13
CA GLU A 71 29.84 -5.95 -18.24
C GLU A 71 30.10 -4.45 -18.29
N VAL A 72 29.89 -3.75 -17.17
CA VAL A 72 30.07 -2.29 -17.07
C VAL A 72 31.26 -1.94 -16.19
N THR A 73 32.15 -1.10 -16.71
CA THR A 73 33.22 -0.47 -15.93
C THR A 73 32.74 0.85 -15.35
N THR A 74 32.62 0.91 -14.02
CA THR A 74 32.24 2.15 -13.31
C THR A 74 33.46 2.98 -12.98
N LEU A 75 33.50 4.21 -13.47
CA LEU A 75 34.57 5.17 -13.24
C LEU A 75 34.22 6.11 -12.08
N GLY A 76 35.20 6.47 -11.26
CA GLY A 76 35.04 7.46 -10.19
C GLY A 76 34.32 6.95 -8.93
N LEU A 77 34.03 5.65 -8.82
CA LEU A 77 33.31 5.09 -7.67
C LEU A 77 34.09 5.32 -6.37
N PHE A 78 33.40 5.83 -5.35
CA PHE A 78 33.96 6.25 -4.06
C PHE A 78 34.95 7.42 -4.13
N GLN A 79 35.01 8.12 -5.27
CA GLN A 79 35.76 9.37 -5.41
C GLN A 79 34.81 10.56 -5.25
N LYS A 80 35.32 11.65 -4.66
CA LYS A 80 34.57 12.89 -4.55
C LYS A 80 34.24 13.42 -5.94
N TRP A 81 32.96 13.67 -6.19
CA TRP A 81 32.50 14.31 -7.42
C TRP A 81 33.09 15.72 -7.58
N LYS A 82 33.60 16.03 -8.78
CA LYS A 82 34.22 17.33 -9.13
C LYS A 82 33.50 18.09 -10.24
N GLY A 83 32.42 17.53 -10.78
CA GLY A 83 31.75 18.05 -11.98
C GLY A 83 30.69 19.13 -11.75
N GLY A 84 30.67 19.80 -10.60
CA GLY A 84 29.62 20.77 -10.23
C GLY A 84 28.44 20.13 -9.51
N ASP A 85 27.28 20.78 -9.49
CA ASP A 85 26.05 20.25 -8.83
C ASP A 85 25.05 19.61 -9.81
N MET A 86 25.35 19.61 -11.11
CA MET A 86 24.51 19.08 -12.20
C MET A 86 23.09 19.67 -12.26
N SER A 87 22.83 20.78 -11.55
CA SER A 87 21.57 21.55 -11.66
C SER A 87 21.56 22.48 -12.88
N GLY A 88 22.74 22.68 -13.48
CA GLY A 88 22.98 23.41 -14.71
C GLY A 88 24.20 22.86 -15.44
N PRO A 89 24.89 23.67 -16.26
CA PRO A 89 26.05 23.21 -17.03
C PRO A 89 27.16 22.63 -16.15
N GLY A 90 27.67 21.45 -16.49
CA GLY A 90 28.67 20.73 -15.69
C GLY A 90 29.00 19.32 -16.22
N GLY A 91 29.72 18.52 -15.44
CA GLY A 91 29.98 17.11 -15.79
C GLY A 91 31.27 16.83 -16.56
N GLY A 92 32.10 17.83 -16.86
CA GLY A 92 33.41 17.67 -17.53
C GLY A 92 34.35 16.67 -16.86
N PHE A 93 34.21 16.45 -15.55
CA PHE A 93 34.90 15.40 -14.81
C PHE A 93 34.66 14.00 -15.42
N LYS A 94 33.46 13.72 -15.95
CA LYS A 94 33.12 12.47 -16.65
C LYS A 94 34.00 12.27 -17.89
N ILE A 95 34.21 13.34 -18.65
CA ILE A 95 35.08 13.34 -19.85
C ILE A 95 36.51 12.99 -19.47
N ASN A 96 37.05 13.63 -18.43
CA ASN A 96 38.42 13.38 -17.98
C ASN A 96 38.61 11.93 -17.49
N LEU A 97 37.66 11.41 -16.71
CA LEU A 97 37.68 10.01 -16.26
C LEU A 97 37.63 9.04 -17.44
N LEU A 98 36.70 9.26 -18.38
CA LEU A 98 36.55 8.40 -19.55
C LEU A 98 37.79 8.42 -20.42
N ARG A 99 38.36 9.61 -20.69
CA ARG A 99 39.57 9.75 -21.49
C ARG A 99 40.72 8.92 -20.93
N GLU A 100 40.98 9.00 -19.63
CA GLU A 100 42.05 8.20 -19.02
C GLU A 100 41.75 6.69 -19.10
N ALA A 101 40.49 6.29 -18.93
CA ALA A 101 40.08 4.89 -18.98
C ALA A 101 40.22 4.25 -20.37
N ILE A 102 39.94 5.01 -21.45
CA ILE A 102 39.97 4.48 -22.82
C ILE A 102 41.35 4.54 -23.48
N LYS A 103 42.31 5.25 -22.86
CA LYS A 103 43.69 5.40 -23.37
C LYS A 103 44.37 4.10 -23.81
N PRO A 104 44.19 2.95 -23.15
CA PRO A 104 44.76 1.67 -23.60
C PRO A 104 44.21 1.16 -24.95
N PHE A 105 43.03 1.61 -25.36
CA PHE A 105 42.32 1.14 -26.55
C PHE A 105 42.40 2.10 -27.75
N LYS A 106 43.10 3.24 -27.59
CA LYS A 106 43.12 4.36 -28.55
C LYS A 106 43.49 3.99 -30.00
N ASP A 107 44.24 2.92 -30.20
CA ASP A 107 44.75 2.50 -31.51
C ASP A 107 44.10 1.16 -31.97
N ASP A 108 43.09 0.64 -31.26
CA ASP A 108 42.43 -0.65 -31.56
C ASP A 108 41.11 -0.46 -32.32
N GLU A 109 41.15 -0.71 -33.63
CA GLU A 109 40.00 -0.57 -34.53
C GLU A 109 38.88 -1.60 -34.29
N ASN A 110 39.14 -2.68 -33.52
CA ASN A 110 38.15 -3.74 -33.25
C ASN A 110 37.46 -3.59 -31.89
N VAL A 111 37.79 -2.55 -31.13
CA VAL A 111 37.18 -2.24 -29.83
C VAL A 111 36.12 -1.17 -30.02
N LEU A 112 34.91 -1.47 -29.55
CA LEU A 112 33.85 -0.47 -29.39
C LEU A 112 33.86 0.05 -27.95
N ILE A 113 33.72 1.36 -27.82
CA ILE A 113 33.52 2.04 -26.55
C ILE A 113 32.06 2.50 -26.50
N MET A 114 31.36 2.08 -25.47
CA MET A 114 30.03 2.61 -25.14
C MET A 114 30.14 3.38 -23.83
N PHE A 115 29.57 4.58 -23.80
CA PHE A 115 29.43 5.37 -22.59
C PHE A 115 27.96 5.63 -22.33
N THR A 116 27.54 5.52 -21.06
CA THR A 116 26.24 6.02 -20.60
C THR A 116 26.38 6.66 -19.22
N ASP A 117 25.47 7.57 -18.89
CA ASP A 117 25.20 7.90 -17.49
C ASP A 117 24.65 6.66 -16.72
N SER A 118 24.55 6.74 -15.40
CA SER A 118 24.13 5.60 -14.56
C SER A 118 22.96 5.87 -13.62
N TYR A 119 22.83 7.07 -13.05
CA TYR A 119 21.82 7.31 -12.02
C TYR A 119 20.39 7.28 -12.58
N ASP A 120 20.22 7.70 -13.82
CA ASP A 120 18.96 7.83 -14.55
C ASP A 120 18.99 7.09 -15.89
N VAL A 121 19.68 5.95 -15.96
CA VAL A 121 19.74 5.09 -17.15
C VAL A 121 19.29 3.66 -16.84
N VAL A 122 18.60 3.02 -17.79
CA VAL A 122 18.20 1.61 -17.74
C VAL A 122 18.47 0.94 -19.09
N PHE A 123 19.15 -0.20 -19.07
CA PHE A 123 19.27 -1.08 -20.23
C PHE A 123 17.99 -1.92 -20.41
N THR A 124 17.56 -2.11 -21.65
CA THR A 124 16.36 -2.88 -22.02
C THR A 124 16.64 -4.01 -23.01
N SER A 125 17.91 -4.22 -23.38
CA SER A 125 18.32 -5.27 -24.31
C SER A 125 19.77 -5.70 -24.07
N SER A 126 20.17 -6.87 -24.63
CA SER A 126 21.55 -7.35 -24.59
C SER A 126 22.53 -6.45 -25.34
N LEU A 127 23.82 -6.58 -25.00
CA LEU A 127 24.90 -5.89 -25.67
C LEU A 127 24.93 -6.19 -27.18
N ASP A 128 24.66 -7.43 -27.56
CA ASP A 128 24.57 -7.84 -28.97
C ASP A 128 23.49 -7.06 -29.73
N ALA A 129 22.31 -6.89 -29.13
CA ALA A 129 21.23 -6.13 -29.75
C ALA A 129 21.59 -4.64 -29.92
N ILE A 130 22.29 -4.07 -28.92
CA ILE A 130 22.81 -2.70 -28.99
C ILE A 130 23.81 -2.57 -30.16
N ILE A 131 24.77 -3.49 -30.27
CA ILE A 131 25.79 -3.49 -31.33
C ILE A 131 25.16 -3.64 -32.70
N GLN A 132 24.19 -4.55 -32.87
CA GLN A 132 23.52 -4.75 -34.15
C GLN A 132 22.79 -3.48 -34.60
N LYS A 133 22.07 -2.83 -33.69
CA LYS A 133 21.42 -1.54 -33.99
C LYS A 133 22.42 -0.44 -34.31
N PHE A 134 23.53 -0.36 -33.57
CA PHE A 134 24.62 0.58 -33.89
C PHE A 134 25.19 0.33 -35.29
N LYS A 135 25.51 -0.93 -35.64
CA LYS A 135 26.04 -1.29 -36.97
C LYS A 135 25.09 -0.92 -38.11
N ILE A 136 23.77 -1.07 -37.92
CA ILE A 136 22.75 -0.68 -38.92
C ILE A 136 22.82 0.82 -39.26
N THR A 137 23.20 1.68 -38.30
CA THR A 137 23.31 3.13 -38.56
C THR A 137 24.44 3.49 -39.53
N GLY A 138 25.44 2.61 -39.69
CA GLY A 138 26.67 2.90 -40.44
C GLY A 138 27.53 4.02 -39.82
N ALA A 139 27.22 4.48 -38.60
CA ALA A 139 28.02 5.46 -37.89
C ALA A 139 29.33 4.82 -37.40
N LYS A 140 30.40 5.63 -37.33
CA LYS A 140 31.62 5.26 -36.60
C LYS A 140 31.54 5.65 -35.13
N LEU A 141 30.77 6.69 -34.85
CA LEU A 141 30.46 7.20 -33.52
C LEU A 141 29.03 7.72 -33.52
N LEU A 142 28.16 7.09 -32.72
CA LEU A 142 26.75 7.40 -32.62
C LEU A 142 26.46 7.99 -31.23
N PHE A 143 25.96 9.22 -31.20
CA PHE A 143 25.44 9.85 -29.98
C PHE A 143 23.94 9.64 -29.86
N SER A 144 23.45 9.61 -28.62
CA SER A 144 22.03 9.76 -28.35
C SER A 144 21.54 11.13 -28.81
N ALA A 145 20.25 11.21 -29.15
CA ALA A 145 19.62 12.44 -29.61
C ALA A 145 18.47 12.86 -28.68
N GLU A 146 18.23 14.15 -28.53
CA GLU A 146 17.15 14.72 -27.71
C GLU A 146 16.38 15.85 -28.40
N LYS A 147 15.30 16.31 -27.75
CA LYS A 147 14.38 17.34 -28.26
C LYS A 147 14.86 18.77 -28.07
N PHE A 148 15.77 19.00 -27.13
CA PHE A 148 16.20 20.35 -26.76
C PHE A 148 17.67 20.58 -27.13
N CYS A 149 17.96 21.74 -27.72
CA CYS A 149 19.33 22.19 -27.90
C CYS A 149 19.81 22.82 -26.59
N TRP A 150 20.54 22.03 -25.80
CA TRP A 150 21.03 22.40 -24.49
C TRP A 150 22.55 22.19 -24.38
N PRO A 151 23.31 23.02 -23.64
CA PRO A 151 22.85 24.18 -22.87
C PRO A 151 22.67 25.47 -23.69
N ASP A 152 23.28 25.56 -24.87
CA ASP A 152 23.24 26.75 -25.72
C ASP A 152 22.24 26.58 -26.86
N SER A 153 21.06 27.18 -26.71
CA SER A 153 19.98 27.08 -27.69
C SER A 153 20.27 27.86 -28.99
N SER A 154 21.25 28.77 -28.99
CA SER A 154 21.62 29.53 -30.19
C SER A 154 22.27 28.65 -31.26
N LEU A 155 22.84 27.51 -30.87
CA LEU A 155 23.47 26.53 -31.74
C LEU A 155 22.45 25.67 -32.54
N ALA A 156 21.16 25.78 -32.23
CA ALA A 156 20.12 24.94 -32.84
C ALA A 156 20.06 25.05 -34.36
N SER A 157 20.40 26.23 -34.92
CA SER A 157 20.41 26.49 -36.37
C SER A 157 21.60 25.87 -37.10
N GLU A 158 22.64 25.45 -36.38
CA GLU A 158 23.84 24.81 -36.93
C GLU A 158 23.65 23.28 -37.09
N TYR A 159 22.62 22.70 -36.47
CA TYR A 159 22.27 21.30 -36.63
C TYR A 159 21.63 21.03 -38.00
N LYS A 160 21.82 19.81 -38.49
CA LYS A 160 21.12 19.34 -39.69
C LYS A 160 19.61 19.27 -39.41
N VAL A 161 18.80 19.68 -40.39
CA VAL A 161 17.35 19.53 -40.33
C VAL A 161 17.01 18.04 -40.37
N VAL A 162 16.18 17.60 -39.42
CA VAL A 162 15.66 16.24 -39.32
C VAL A 162 14.16 16.24 -39.62
N GLU A 163 13.58 15.06 -39.84
CA GLU A 163 12.14 14.94 -40.06
C GLU A 163 11.32 15.27 -38.80
N ALA A 164 10.01 15.47 -38.98
CA ALA A 164 9.11 15.76 -37.88
C ALA A 164 9.16 14.66 -36.81
N ASN A 165 9.02 15.05 -35.54
CA ASN A 165 9.12 14.19 -34.35
C ASN A 165 10.51 13.57 -34.10
N ALA A 166 11.49 13.69 -35.00
CA ALA A 166 12.83 13.21 -34.74
C ALA A 166 13.54 14.11 -33.72
N SER A 167 14.48 13.54 -32.98
CA SER A 167 15.30 14.27 -32.01
C SER A 167 16.50 14.91 -32.74
N PRO A 168 16.59 16.24 -32.89
CA PRO A 168 17.61 16.86 -33.74
C PRO A 168 18.96 17.05 -33.07
N TYR A 169 18.98 17.10 -31.74
CA TYR A 169 20.11 17.64 -30.98
C TYR A 169 20.87 16.53 -30.26
N LEU A 170 22.16 16.75 -30.04
CA LEU A 170 23.04 15.79 -29.36
C LEU A 170 22.72 15.76 -27.86
N ASN A 171 22.64 14.56 -27.27
CA ASN A 171 22.66 14.35 -25.84
C ASN A 171 23.89 13.51 -25.44
N SER A 172 24.61 13.97 -24.41
CA SER A 172 25.88 13.37 -24.00
C SER A 172 25.77 12.20 -23.02
N GLY A 173 24.58 11.95 -22.48
CA GLY A 173 24.33 10.87 -21.51
C GLY A 173 24.39 9.46 -22.10
N GLY A 174 24.56 9.32 -23.41
CA GLY A 174 24.75 8.04 -24.09
C GLY A 174 25.41 8.17 -25.46
N PHE A 175 26.44 7.36 -25.72
CA PHE A 175 27.03 7.20 -27.06
C PHE A 175 27.77 5.86 -27.20
N ILE A 176 27.99 5.45 -28.45
CA ILE A 176 28.78 4.25 -28.79
C ILE A 176 29.61 4.51 -30.06
N GLY A 177 30.86 4.07 -30.09
CA GLY A 177 31.71 4.20 -31.28
C GLY A 177 33.01 3.41 -31.19
N TYR A 178 33.75 3.37 -32.28
CA TYR A 178 35.06 2.71 -32.33
C TYR A 178 36.10 3.47 -31.48
N ALA A 179 36.96 2.74 -30.79
CA ALA A 179 37.90 3.31 -29.83
C ALA A 179 38.82 4.42 -30.39
N PRO A 180 39.34 4.33 -31.64
CA PRO A 180 40.14 5.40 -32.23
C PRO A 180 39.35 6.70 -32.43
N GLU A 181 38.09 6.59 -32.89
CA GLU A 181 37.19 7.73 -33.06
C GLU A 181 36.81 8.36 -31.71
N VAL A 182 36.50 7.55 -30.69
CA VAL A 182 36.22 8.06 -29.33
C VAL A 182 37.45 8.72 -28.72
N TRP A 183 38.64 8.12 -28.89
CA TRP A 183 39.89 8.74 -28.43
C TRP A 183 40.18 10.07 -29.13
N SER A 184 39.98 10.14 -30.44
CA SER A 184 40.18 11.38 -31.20
C SER A 184 39.17 12.47 -30.82
N LEU A 185 37.95 12.10 -30.43
CA LEU A 185 36.95 13.02 -29.89
C LEU A 185 37.37 13.60 -28.54
N LEU A 186 38.00 12.79 -27.67
CA LEU A 186 38.41 13.17 -26.32
C LEU A 186 39.84 13.75 -26.24
N ALA A 187 40.42 14.13 -27.38
CA ALA A 187 41.84 14.50 -27.46
C ALA A 187 42.22 15.72 -26.58
N LYS A 188 41.26 16.59 -26.24
CA LYS A 188 41.51 17.79 -25.44
C LYS A 188 41.00 17.61 -24.00
N PRO A 189 41.81 17.91 -22.97
CA PRO A 189 41.31 18.07 -21.62
C PRO A 189 40.31 19.21 -21.51
N VAL A 190 39.42 19.03 -20.54
CA VAL A 190 38.41 20.01 -20.18
C VAL A 190 38.48 20.23 -18.66
N GLU A 191 38.10 21.42 -18.20
CA GLU A 191 37.93 21.67 -16.77
C GLU A 191 36.89 20.71 -16.18
N ASP A 192 37.12 20.20 -14.97
CA ASP A 192 36.22 19.22 -14.35
C ASP A 192 34.78 19.76 -14.23
N THR A 193 34.61 21.07 -14.05
CA THR A 193 33.30 21.75 -13.93
C THR A 193 32.73 22.25 -15.26
N ALA A 194 33.43 22.06 -16.38
CA ALA A 194 32.89 22.43 -17.68
C ALA A 194 31.69 21.54 -18.04
N ASP A 195 30.88 22.01 -18.98
CA ASP A 195 29.74 21.26 -19.46
C ASP A 195 30.15 20.17 -20.45
N ASP A 196 29.84 18.92 -20.12
CA ASP A 196 30.16 17.78 -20.96
C ASP A 196 29.35 17.79 -22.27
N GLN A 197 28.05 18.11 -22.19
CA GLN A 197 27.18 18.19 -23.35
C GLN A 197 27.64 19.26 -24.36
N LEU A 198 27.97 20.46 -23.90
CA LEU A 198 28.49 21.55 -24.73
C LEU A 198 29.84 21.19 -25.35
N TYR A 199 30.70 20.45 -24.64
CA TYR A 199 31.94 19.93 -25.20
C TYR A 199 31.65 19.07 -26.43
N TYR A 200 30.80 18.06 -26.30
CA TYR A 200 30.47 17.15 -27.41
C TYR A 200 29.69 17.85 -28.54
N THR A 201 28.75 18.73 -28.21
CA THR A 201 28.01 19.53 -29.19
C THR A 201 28.94 20.35 -30.07
N LYS A 202 29.94 21.03 -29.48
CA LYS A 202 30.93 21.80 -30.25
C LYS A 202 31.77 20.92 -31.16
N GLN A 203 32.13 19.70 -30.73
CA GLN A 203 32.85 18.77 -31.60
C GLN A 203 31.96 18.24 -32.74
N TYR A 204 30.66 18.02 -32.50
CA TYR A 204 29.71 17.54 -33.51
C TYR A 204 29.34 18.60 -34.54
N LEU A 205 29.28 19.88 -34.15
CA LEU A 205 28.95 20.98 -35.05
C LEU A 205 30.11 21.36 -35.99
N ASP A 206 31.36 21.05 -35.62
CA ASP A 206 32.49 21.16 -36.55
C ASP A 206 32.33 20.12 -37.68
N GLU A 207 31.96 20.59 -38.87
CA GLU A 207 31.67 19.72 -40.02
C GLU A 207 32.84 18.83 -40.41
N LYS A 208 34.07 19.36 -40.37
CA LYS A 208 35.27 18.62 -40.74
C LYS A 208 35.52 17.50 -39.73
N GLN A 209 35.33 17.80 -38.46
CA GLN A 209 35.48 16.81 -37.41
C GLN A 209 34.37 15.76 -37.44
N ARG A 210 33.12 16.17 -37.67
CA ARG A 210 31.96 15.29 -37.82
C ARG A 210 32.13 14.30 -38.96
N GLU A 211 32.56 14.75 -40.13
CA GLU A 211 32.83 13.87 -41.27
C GLU A 211 34.02 12.96 -41.00
N LYS A 212 35.12 13.50 -40.47
CA LYS A 212 36.33 12.72 -40.16
C LYS A 212 36.06 11.57 -39.19
N LEU A 213 35.28 11.83 -38.14
CA LEU A 213 34.97 10.85 -37.09
C LEU A 213 33.72 10.01 -37.42
N GLY A 214 33.06 10.23 -38.56
CA GLY A 214 31.82 9.54 -38.93
C GLY A 214 30.74 9.66 -37.86
N MET A 215 30.61 10.86 -37.27
CA MET A 215 29.66 11.12 -36.18
C MET A 215 28.22 11.22 -36.69
N GLN A 216 27.31 10.54 -36.01
CA GLN A 216 25.86 10.61 -36.25
C GLN A 216 25.10 10.74 -34.93
N LEU A 217 23.83 11.14 -35.03
CA LEU A 217 22.88 11.16 -33.91
C LEU A 217 21.82 10.09 -34.12
N ASP A 218 21.41 9.42 -33.05
CA ASP A 218 20.30 8.46 -33.06
C ASP A 218 18.94 9.18 -33.06
N THR A 219 18.64 9.86 -34.17
CA THR A 219 17.49 10.78 -34.29
C THR A 219 16.13 10.08 -34.14
N HIS A 220 16.09 8.76 -34.37
CA HIS A 220 14.90 7.89 -34.32
C HIS A 220 14.80 7.09 -33.02
N SER A 221 15.72 7.31 -32.08
CA SER A 221 15.77 6.59 -30.79
C SER A 221 15.82 5.06 -30.96
N SER A 222 16.60 4.56 -31.92
CA SER A 222 16.71 3.13 -32.17
C SER A 222 17.50 2.41 -31.09
N VAL A 223 18.58 3.05 -30.62
CA VAL A 223 19.47 2.60 -29.55
C VAL A 223 19.15 3.33 -28.25
N PHE A 224 19.10 4.67 -28.28
CA PHE A 224 18.98 5.53 -27.11
C PHE A 224 17.65 6.30 -27.12
N GLN A 225 16.93 6.26 -26.01
CA GLN A 225 15.72 7.06 -25.80
C GLN A 225 15.93 8.00 -24.61
N ASN A 226 16.12 9.28 -24.91
CA ASN A 226 16.06 10.34 -23.92
C ASN A 226 14.59 10.71 -23.68
N LEU A 227 14.18 10.84 -22.41
CA LEU A 227 12.77 11.07 -22.05
C LEU A 227 12.38 12.54 -21.98
N ASN A 228 13.33 13.46 -21.73
CA ASN A 228 13.01 14.88 -21.61
C ASN A 228 12.46 15.44 -22.93
N GLY A 229 11.23 15.96 -22.88
CA GLY A 229 10.50 16.44 -24.06
C GLY A 229 9.96 15.34 -24.99
N ALA A 230 10.18 14.06 -24.69
CA ALA A 230 9.79 12.91 -25.50
C ALA A 230 8.89 11.92 -24.75
N LYS A 231 8.29 12.34 -23.62
CA LYS A 231 7.37 11.51 -22.83
C LYS A 231 6.19 11.00 -23.67
N GLU A 232 5.61 11.85 -24.50
CA GLU A 232 4.48 11.51 -25.38
C GLU A 232 4.92 10.71 -26.61
N ASP A 233 6.22 10.61 -26.88
CA ASP A 233 6.77 9.82 -27.98
C ASP A 233 6.93 8.35 -27.62
N VAL A 234 6.77 8.00 -26.33
CA VAL A 234 6.96 6.64 -25.84
C VAL A 234 5.69 6.07 -25.25
N LYS A 235 5.53 4.75 -25.42
CA LYS A 235 4.47 3.98 -24.78
C LYS A 235 5.07 2.74 -24.14
N LEU A 236 4.72 2.50 -22.88
CA LEU A 236 5.00 1.25 -22.20
C LEU A 236 3.91 0.25 -22.60
N ASP A 237 4.30 -0.79 -23.31
CA ASP A 237 3.44 -1.95 -23.55
C ASP A 237 3.76 -3.01 -22.49
N VAL A 238 2.79 -3.32 -21.63
CA VAL A 238 2.89 -4.37 -20.62
C VAL A 238 2.12 -5.59 -21.12
N ASP A 239 2.80 -6.73 -21.19
CA ASP A 239 2.17 -8.01 -21.49
C ASP A 239 1.34 -8.47 -20.29
N LEU A 240 0.05 -8.73 -20.49
CA LEU A 240 -0.90 -8.98 -19.40
C LEU A 240 -0.71 -10.36 -18.73
N ASP A 241 -0.09 -11.32 -19.42
CA ASP A 241 0.13 -12.67 -18.89
C ASP A 241 1.41 -12.71 -18.05
N THR A 242 2.46 -12.03 -18.52
CA THR A 242 3.80 -12.06 -17.91
C THR A 242 4.10 -10.86 -17.03
N ASN A 243 3.34 -9.76 -17.17
CA ASN A 243 3.62 -8.42 -16.64
C ASN A 243 4.95 -7.81 -17.12
N GLU A 244 5.58 -8.37 -18.15
CA GLU A 244 6.82 -7.84 -18.71
C GLU A 244 6.54 -6.57 -19.53
N GLY A 245 7.33 -5.52 -19.30
CA GLY A 245 7.20 -4.25 -20.02
C GLY A 245 8.19 -4.11 -21.16
N VAL A 246 7.72 -3.54 -22.27
CA VAL A 246 8.55 -3.08 -23.39
C VAL A 246 8.21 -1.62 -23.67
N LEU A 247 9.22 -0.73 -23.58
CA LEU A 247 9.05 0.67 -23.96
C LEU A 247 9.29 0.82 -25.46
N LYS A 248 8.32 1.40 -26.17
CA LYS A 248 8.39 1.66 -27.62
C LYS A 248 8.33 3.14 -27.90
N ASN A 249 9.13 3.61 -28.84
CA ASN A 249 8.92 4.91 -29.46
C ASN A 249 7.83 4.76 -30.54
N ILE A 250 6.70 5.44 -30.36
CA ILE A 250 5.52 5.25 -31.21
C ILE A 250 5.61 6.03 -32.53
N ASN A 251 6.44 7.07 -32.59
CA ASN A 251 6.61 7.87 -33.80
C ASN A 251 7.42 7.13 -34.85
N PHE A 252 8.42 6.36 -34.42
CA PHE A 252 9.35 5.64 -35.31
C PHE A 252 9.25 4.13 -35.21
N LEU A 253 8.33 3.62 -34.40
CA LEU A 253 8.10 2.19 -34.15
C LEU A 253 9.38 1.44 -33.73
N THR A 254 10.27 2.14 -33.02
CA THR A 254 11.50 1.56 -32.49
C THR A 254 11.28 1.04 -31.06
N THR A 255 12.10 0.07 -30.65
CA THR A 255 12.17 -0.41 -29.27
C THR A 255 13.56 -0.07 -28.74
N PRO A 256 13.76 1.09 -28.11
CA PRO A 256 15.09 1.57 -27.71
C PRO A 256 15.77 0.60 -26.74
N SER A 257 17.10 0.55 -26.77
CA SER A 257 17.93 -0.36 -25.97
C SER A 257 18.45 0.25 -24.66
N VAL A 258 18.49 1.58 -24.60
CA VAL A 258 18.96 2.37 -23.47
C VAL A 258 17.96 3.49 -23.23
N ILE A 259 17.33 3.51 -22.07
CA ILE A 259 16.38 4.55 -21.68
C ILE A 259 17.07 5.49 -20.70
N HIS A 260 17.03 6.78 -20.99
CA HIS A 260 17.68 7.83 -20.21
C HIS A 260 16.62 8.83 -19.72
N GLY A 261 16.41 8.87 -18.42
CA GLY A 261 15.49 9.77 -17.72
C GLY A 261 16.10 11.15 -17.49
N ASN A 262 16.69 11.73 -18.54
CA ASN A 262 17.45 12.97 -18.47
C ASN A 262 16.60 14.16 -17.98
N GLY A 263 17.26 15.14 -17.37
CA GLY A 263 16.60 16.35 -16.87
C GLY A 263 15.51 16.03 -15.82
N PRO A 264 14.28 16.53 -16.00
CA PRO A 264 13.18 16.34 -15.04
C PRO A 264 12.49 14.97 -15.15
N SER A 265 12.87 14.10 -16.10
CA SER A 265 12.14 12.85 -16.41
C SER A 265 12.50 11.64 -15.53
N LYS A 266 13.04 11.87 -14.33
CA LYS A 266 13.48 10.81 -13.42
C LYS A 266 12.29 10.02 -12.86
N VAL A 267 11.19 10.69 -12.56
CA VAL A 267 9.97 10.05 -12.04
C VAL A 267 9.33 9.17 -13.11
N GLU A 268 9.28 9.64 -14.36
CA GLU A 268 8.83 8.84 -15.51
C GLU A 268 9.70 7.60 -15.71
N LEU A 269 11.02 7.75 -15.66
CA LEU A 269 11.93 6.62 -15.77
C LEU A 269 11.69 5.61 -14.63
N ASN A 270 11.47 6.06 -13.40
CA ASN A 270 11.16 5.18 -12.27
C ASN A 270 9.88 4.38 -12.54
N ALA A 271 8.83 5.03 -13.04
CA ALA A 271 7.57 4.37 -13.38
C ALA A 271 7.76 3.31 -14.47
N PHE A 272 8.47 3.64 -15.57
CA PHE A 272 8.76 2.65 -16.61
C PHE A 272 9.65 1.51 -16.09
N ALA A 273 10.65 1.83 -15.29
CA ALA A 273 11.60 0.86 -14.75
C ALA A 273 10.97 -0.18 -13.82
N ASN A 274 9.76 0.05 -13.30
CA ASN A 274 9.00 -0.97 -12.57
C ASN A 274 8.65 -2.17 -13.45
N TYR A 275 8.63 -2.02 -14.78
CA TYR A 275 8.29 -3.09 -15.72
C TYR A 275 9.46 -3.50 -16.63
N LEU A 276 10.41 -2.59 -16.86
CA LEU A 276 11.57 -2.82 -17.72
C LEU A 276 12.64 -3.69 -17.03
N ALA A 277 13.64 -4.10 -17.80
CA ALA A 277 14.80 -4.86 -17.34
C ALA A 277 14.41 -6.14 -16.60
N LYS A 278 13.49 -6.92 -17.21
CA LYS A 278 12.96 -8.19 -16.68
C LYS A 278 12.59 -8.08 -15.21
N THR A 279 11.85 -7.04 -14.86
CA THR A 279 11.32 -6.90 -13.50
C THR A 279 10.24 -7.95 -13.23
N PHE A 280 9.53 -8.35 -14.29
CA PHE A 280 8.54 -9.42 -14.28
C PHE A 280 8.84 -10.51 -15.31
N ASN A 281 8.40 -11.73 -15.01
CA ASN A 281 8.22 -12.85 -15.92
C ASN A 281 7.23 -13.83 -15.29
N TYR A 282 5.93 -13.60 -15.49
CA TYR A 282 4.79 -14.21 -14.77
C TYR A 282 4.74 -13.90 -13.26
N LYS A 283 5.88 -13.53 -12.65
CA LYS A 283 6.04 -13.13 -11.25
C LYS A 283 7.02 -11.96 -11.14
N CYS A 284 6.94 -11.22 -10.04
CA CYS A 284 7.91 -10.19 -9.71
C CYS A 284 9.29 -10.80 -9.40
N LEU A 285 10.28 -10.58 -10.27
CA LEU A 285 11.65 -11.07 -10.10
C LEU A 285 12.43 -10.21 -9.13
N ILE A 286 12.30 -8.88 -9.22
CA ILE A 286 13.00 -7.93 -8.33
C ILE A 286 12.61 -8.11 -6.85
N CYS A 287 11.40 -8.62 -6.58
CA CYS A 287 10.90 -8.89 -5.23
C CYS A 287 11.72 -9.97 -4.48
N GLN A 288 12.47 -10.79 -5.22
CA GLN A 288 13.30 -11.86 -4.66
C GLN A 288 14.79 -11.46 -4.59
N GLU A 289 15.14 -10.29 -5.11
CA GLU A 289 16.53 -9.85 -5.20
C GLU A 289 16.98 -9.07 -3.97
N ASN A 290 18.23 -9.33 -3.55
CA ASN A 290 18.91 -8.65 -2.43
C ASN A 290 18.18 -8.78 -1.08
N ARG A 291 17.35 -9.81 -0.92
CA ARG A 291 16.73 -10.16 0.35
C ARG A 291 17.80 -10.53 1.38
N ILE A 292 17.63 -10.10 2.61
CA ILE A 292 18.49 -10.47 3.75
C ILE A 292 17.78 -11.50 4.63
N GLU A 293 18.56 -12.37 5.25
CA GLU A 293 18.08 -13.22 6.32
C GLU A 293 18.25 -12.50 7.67
N LEU A 294 17.24 -12.57 8.52
CA LEU A 294 17.30 -11.98 9.86
C LEU A 294 17.95 -12.96 10.83
N ASP A 295 19.08 -12.56 11.42
CA ASP A 295 19.68 -13.29 12.54
C ASP A 295 18.95 -12.93 13.85
N GLU A 296 18.20 -13.89 14.40
CA GLU A 296 17.44 -13.71 15.65
C GLU A 296 18.35 -13.32 16.85
N ASN A 297 19.65 -13.62 16.80
CA ASN A 297 20.60 -13.22 17.85
C ASN A 297 21.12 -11.79 17.66
N ASN A 298 21.03 -11.26 16.45
CA ASN A 298 21.57 -9.95 16.08
C ASN A 298 20.57 -9.15 15.23
N LEU A 299 19.33 -9.04 15.74
CA LEU A 299 18.29 -8.28 15.08
C LEU A 299 18.61 -6.77 15.08
N PRO A 300 18.31 -6.04 14.00
CA PRO A 300 18.48 -4.59 13.93
C PRO A 300 17.75 -3.83 15.05
N VAL A 301 18.31 -2.70 15.48
CA VAL A 301 17.67 -1.80 16.43
C VAL A 301 16.72 -0.86 15.68
N ILE A 302 15.47 -0.81 16.11
CA ILE A 302 14.41 -0.06 15.42
C ILE A 302 13.94 1.10 16.31
N THR A 303 13.71 2.28 15.74
CA THR A 303 12.83 3.26 16.36
C THR A 303 11.42 3.09 15.78
N LEU A 304 10.45 2.70 16.59
CA LEU A 304 9.04 2.66 16.21
C LEU A 304 8.40 4.00 16.58
N ALA A 305 7.97 4.76 15.57
CA ALA A 305 7.33 6.06 15.71
C ALA A 305 5.83 5.95 15.43
N ILE A 306 5.03 6.07 16.49
CA ILE A 306 3.56 6.17 16.42
C ILE A 306 3.19 7.65 16.29
N ILE A 307 2.48 8.00 15.22
CA ILE A 307 2.11 9.38 14.90
C ILE A 307 0.58 9.54 14.97
N ILE A 308 0.09 10.34 15.92
CA ILE A 308 -1.34 10.57 16.17
C ILE A 308 -1.65 12.03 15.88
N THR A 309 -2.21 12.32 14.70
CA THR A 309 -2.41 13.69 14.19
C THR A 309 -3.85 14.16 14.24
N ASN A 310 -4.80 13.23 14.18
CA ASN A 310 -6.23 13.45 14.33
C ASN A 310 -6.85 12.40 15.26
N ALA A 311 -8.06 12.67 15.73
CA ALA A 311 -8.84 11.65 16.41
C ALA A 311 -9.19 10.55 15.39
N VAL A 312 -9.02 9.31 15.81
CA VAL A 312 -9.19 8.10 14.98
C VAL A 312 -10.07 7.08 15.72
N PRO A 313 -10.98 6.41 15.02
CA PRO A 313 -11.74 5.28 15.57
C PRO A 313 -10.82 4.12 15.96
N PHE A 314 -11.27 3.28 16.90
CA PHE A 314 -10.63 2.00 17.25
C PHE A 314 -9.16 2.09 17.67
N PHE A 315 -8.76 3.22 18.25
CA PHE A 315 -7.37 3.46 18.67
C PHE A 315 -6.87 2.44 19.72
N ASP A 316 -7.77 1.86 20.50
CA ASP A 316 -7.46 0.76 21.41
C ASP A 316 -7.01 -0.50 20.67
N MET A 317 -7.71 -0.85 19.58
CA MET A 317 -7.33 -1.98 18.72
C MET A 317 -6.02 -1.72 17.98
N PHE A 318 -5.79 -0.49 17.51
CA PHE A 318 -4.51 -0.08 16.93
C PHE A 318 -3.35 -0.37 17.91
N LEU A 319 -3.46 0.07 19.17
CA LEU A 319 -2.41 -0.12 20.18
C LEU A 319 -2.19 -1.61 20.51
N LEU A 320 -3.24 -2.43 20.52
CA LEU A 320 -3.13 -3.88 20.67
C LEU A 320 -2.38 -4.52 19.49
N LYS A 321 -2.63 -4.07 18.26
CA LYS A 321 -1.92 -4.54 17.06
C LYS A 321 -0.44 -4.13 17.09
N ILE A 322 -0.10 -2.95 17.60
CA ILE A 322 1.30 -2.54 17.86
C ILE A 322 1.97 -3.44 18.92
N GLU A 323 1.24 -3.79 19.96
CA GLU A 323 1.70 -4.73 20.98
C GLU A 323 2.00 -6.11 20.37
N ASP A 324 1.15 -6.61 19.48
CA ASP A 324 1.29 -7.94 18.89
C ASP A 324 2.40 -8.05 17.82
N LEU A 325 2.95 -6.92 17.34
CA LEU A 325 4.06 -6.91 16.38
C LEU A 325 5.15 -7.93 16.73
N ASN A 326 5.42 -8.86 15.81
CA ASN A 326 6.41 -9.92 15.97
C ASN A 326 7.84 -9.36 15.85
N TYR A 327 8.28 -8.65 16.87
CA TYR A 327 9.64 -8.15 16.98
C TYR A 327 9.98 -7.94 18.47
N PRO A 328 11.18 -8.31 18.93
CA PRO A 328 11.52 -8.18 20.35
C PRO A 328 11.45 -6.71 20.79
N LYS A 329 10.54 -6.38 21.72
CA LYS A 329 10.34 -5.01 22.21
C LYS A 329 11.64 -4.40 22.78
N ARG A 330 12.54 -5.23 23.32
CA ARG A 330 13.90 -4.85 23.77
C ARG A 330 14.83 -4.35 22.67
N GLN A 331 14.49 -4.55 21.39
CA GLN A 331 15.19 -4.02 20.22
C GLN A 331 14.48 -2.78 19.63
N ILE A 332 13.41 -2.31 20.26
CA ILE A 332 12.61 -1.19 19.79
C ILE A 332 12.76 0.00 20.76
N HIS A 333 13.16 1.14 20.23
CA HIS A 333 12.94 2.44 20.85
C HIS A 333 11.54 2.94 20.46
N LEU A 334 10.62 3.03 21.41
CA LEU A 334 9.27 3.50 21.16
C LEU A 334 9.23 5.03 21.25
N PHE A 335 8.70 5.66 20.21
CA PHE A 335 8.38 7.08 20.16
C PHE A 335 6.90 7.25 19.86
N ILE A 336 6.19 8.02 20.68
CA ILE A 336 4.78 8.36 20.44
C ILE A 336 4.69 9.87 20.33
N TYR A 337 4.13 10.35 19.24
CA TYR A 337 3.70 11.74 19.09
C TYR A 337 2.18 11.76 19.03
N SER A 338 1.58 12.60 19.87
CA SER A 338 0.15 12.92 19.85
C SER A 338 -0.03 14.42 19.69
N GLY A 339 -0.68 14.82 18.61
CA GLY A 339 -1.17 16.19 18.39
C GLY A 339 -2.62 16.36 18.82
N VAL A 340 -3.23 15.37 19.47
CA VAL A 340 -4.69 15.32 19.72
C VAL A 340 -5.01 14.92 21.15
N GLU A 341 -5.60 15.84 21.90
CA GLU A 341 -5.93 15.65 23.32
C GLU A 341 -6.77 14.40 23.58
N TYR A 342 -7.71 14.09 22.69
CA TYR A 342 -8.61 12.94 22.80
C TYR A 342 -7.89 11.61 23.05
N HIS A 343 -6.71 11.41 22.43
CA HIS A 343 -5.96 10.16 22.49
C HIS A 343 -4.82 10.16 23.53
N ASP A 344 -4.50 11.32 24.12
CA ASP A 344 -3.38 11.48 25.05
C ASP A 344 -3.48 10.55 26.26
N ALA A 345 -4.67 10.40 26.84
CA ALA A 345 -4.88 9.56 28.02
C ALA A 345 -4.62 8.08 27.70
N MET A 346 -5.09 7.60 26.54
CA MET A 346 -4.90 6.22 26.11
C MET A 346 -3.44 5.95 25.74
N ALA A 347 -2.79 6.88 25.02
CA ALA A 347 -1.38 6.79 24.68
C ALA A 347 -0.48 6.74 25.94
N LYS A 348 -0.77 7.56 26.96
CA LYS A 348 -0.09 7.53 28.27
C LYS A 348 -0.28 6.20 28.98
N SER A 349 -1.50 5.67 28.99
CA SER A 349 -1.83 4.39 29.63
C SER A 349 -1.06 3.23 28.97
N PHE A 350 -1.05 3.19 27.64
CA PHE A 350 -0.28 2.23 26.87
C PHE A 350 1.22 2.32 27.18
N LEU A 351 1.80 3.52 27.17
CA LEU A 351 3.21 3.72 27.49
C LEU A 351 3.55 3.18 28.88
N LYS A 352 2.73 3.49 29.89
CA LYS A 352 2.92 3.03 31.27
C LYS A 352 2.85 1.50 31.40
N GLY A 353 2.01 0.85 30.60
CA GLY A 353 1.90 -0.62 30.57
C GLY A 353 3.15 -1.31 29.98
N TRP A 354 3.82 -0.65 29.03
CA TRP A 354 4.84 -1.28 28.19
C TRP A 354 6.25 -0.72 28.30
N GLU A 355 6.45 0.41 29.00
CA GLU A 355 7.74 1.13 29.04
C GLU A 355 8.94 0.24 29.43
N ASN A 356 8.72 -0.70 30.36
CA ASN A 356 9.76 -1.60 30.87
C ASN A 356 10.12 -2.74 29.91
N LYS A 357 9.34 -2.95 28.84
CA LYS A 357 9.59 -3.98 27.81
C LYS A 357 10.35 -3.43 26.61
N TYR A 358 10.21 -2.13 26.35
CA TYR A 358 10.87 -1.43 25.26
C TYR A 358 12.31 -1.06 25.61
N LYS A 359 13.18 -0.92 24.61
CA LYS A 359 14.58 -0.52 24.78
C LYS A 359 14.70 0.87 25.40
N SER A 360 13.85 1.78 24.95
CA SER A 360 13.56 3.05 25.62
C SER A 360 12.24 3.59 25.10
N VAL A 361 11.63 4.51 25.84
CA VAL A 361 10.40 5.17 25.42
C VAL A 361 10.54 6.69 25.43
N LYS A 362 9.81 7.37 24.54
CA LYS A 362 9.54 8.80 24.61
C LYS A 362 8.13 9.08 24.10
N ILE A 363 7.44 9.99 24.76
CA ILE A 363 6.14 10.49 24.34
C ILE A 363 6.17 12.01 24.24
N VAL A 364 5.47 12.53 23.24
CA VAL A 364 5.14 13.94 23.02
C VAL A 364 3.62 14.00 22.90
N LEU A 365 3.00 14.90 23.65
CA LEU A 365 1.55 14.96 23.81
C LEU A 365 1.00 16.26 23.23
N SER A 366 -0.32 16.33 23.11
CA SER A 366 -0.95 17.51 22.52
C SER A 366 -0.67 18.79 23.33
N THR A 367 -0.47 18.65 24.64
CA THR A 367 -0.08 19.72 25.56
C THR A 367 1.32 20.30 25.32
N ASP A 368 2.17 19.62 24.55
CA ASP A 368 3.50 20.13 24.19
C ASP A 368 3.45 21.12 23.01
N GLU A 369 2.28 21.31 22.38
CA GLU A 369 2.01 22.27 21.30
C GLU A 369 2.98 22.16 20.11
N LEU A 370 3.42 20.93 19.81
CA LEU A 370 4.20 20.61 18.61
C LEU A 370 3.24 20.23 17.48
N ASP A 371 3.47 20.80 16.30
CA ASP A 371 2.76 20.39 15.09
C ASP A 371 3.33 19.07 14.53
N GLU A 372 2.61 18.47 13.58
CA GLU A 372 2.96 17.18 12.99
C GLU A 372 4.37 17.20 12.37
N ARG A 373 4.71 18.29 11.67
CA ARG A 373 6.04 18.48 11.05
C ARG A 373 7.14 18.30 12.08
N ARG A 374 7.04 19.01 13.20
CA ARG A 374 8.02 18.92 14.29
C ARG A 374 7.96 17.57 14.98
N GLY A 375 6.77 16.97 15.13
CA GLY A 375 6.56 15.62 15.65
C GLY A 375 7.34 14.56 14.88
N ARG A 376 7.11 14.46 13.56
CA ARG A 376 7.82 13.52 12.67
C ARG A 376 9.32 13.80 12.61
N GLN A 377 9.71 15.09 12.51
CA GLN A 377 11.12 15.47 12.52
C GLN A 377 11.83 15.09 13.82
N LEU A 378 11.15 15.20 14.97
CA LEU A 378 11.67 14.81 16.27
C LEU A 378 11.80 13.29 16.40
N ALA A 379 10.85 12.52 15.87
CA ALA A 379 10.94 11.07 15.80
C ALA A 379 12.19 10.62 15.02
N LEU A 380 12.43 11.21 13.85
CA LEU A 380 13.62 10.93 13.04
C LEU A 380 14.92 11.34 13.77
N ARG A 381 14.96 12.52 14.37
CA ARG A 381 16.12 12.96 15.18
C ARG A 381 16.38 12.01 16.34
N GLN A 382 15.34 11.48 16.97
CA GLN A 382 15.50 10.49 18.02
C GLN A 382 16.08 9.18 17.47
N ALA A 383 15.61 8.69 16.33
CA ALA A 383 16.19 7.51 15.70
C ALA A 383 17.69 7.68 15.43
N MET A 384 18.10 8.86 14.94
CA MET A 384 19.51 9.22 14.74
C MET A 384 20.29 9.27 16.06
N GLN A 385 19.75 9.93 17.09
CA GLN A 385 20.39 10.04 18.41
C GLN A 385 20.54 8.68 19.11
N LYS A 386 19.57 7.78 18.91
CA LYS A 386 19.58 6.42 19.45
C LYS A 386 20.40 5.45 18.60
N GLN A 387 21.00 5.92 17.50
CA GLN A 387 21.76 5.08 16.56
C GLN A 387 20.95 3.86 16.10
N SER A 388 19.65 4.08 15.82
CA SER A 388 18.80 3.01 15.30
C SER A 388 19.24 2.65 13.88
N ASP A 389 19.21 1.36 13.56
CA ASP A 389 19.48 0.85 12.21
C ASP A 389 18.34 1.23 11.26
N TYR A 390 17.11 1.28 11.79
CA TYR A 390 15.91 1.68 11.05
C TYR A 390 14.95 2.52 11.89
N ALA A 391 14.12 3.30 11.20
CA ALA A 391 12.95 3.98 11.76
C ALA A 391 11.70 3.44 11.08
N PHE A 392 10.75 2.94 11.86
CA PHE A 392 9.46 2.43 11.40
C PHE A 392 8.36 3.40 11.85
N PHE A 393 7.78 4.11 10.91
CA PHE A 393 6.70 5.07 11.16
C PHE A 393 5.36 4.41 10.90
N ILE A 394 4.39 4.71 11.76
CA ILE A 394 3.00 4.31 11.59
C ILE A 394 2.07 5.38 12.14
N ASP A 395 1.09 5.76 11.33
CA ASP A 395 0.04 6.71 11.68
C ASP A 395 -1.11 5.98 12.39
N ALA A 396 -1.78 6.68 13.30
CA ALA A 396 -2.78 6.10 14.21
C ALA A 396 -4.03 5.53 13.50
N ASP A 397 -4.29 5.95 12.27
CA ASP A 397 -5.39 5.44 11.43
C ASP A 397 -5.01 4.16 10.66
N THR A 398 -3.78 3.67 10.80
CA THR A 398 -3.28 2.53 10.02
C THR A 398 -3.17 1.29 10.90
N HIS A 399 -4.07 0.33 10.69
CA HIS A 399 -4.11 -0.92 11.43
C HIS A 399 -3.24 -1.99 10.78
N ILE A 400 -2.41 -2.66 11.60
CA ILE A 400 -1.58 -3.79 11.18
C ILE A 400 -2.38 -5.08 11.35
N ASP A 401 -2.61 -5.82 10.27
CA ASP A 401 -3.30 -7.11 10.30
C ASP A 401 -2.33 -8.30 10.22
N ASP A 402 -1.13 -8.08 9.68
CA ASP A 402 -0.03 -9.06 9.68
C ASP A 402 1.05 -8.64 10.66
N ASN A 403 1.15 -9.33 11.79
CA ASN A 403 2.16 -9.05 12.82
C ASN A 403 3.61 -9.31 12.36
N GLN A 404 3.82 -9.93 11.19
CA GLN A 404 5.14 -10.11 10.57
C GLN A 404 5.62 -8.90 9.76
N VAL A 405 4.78 -7.89 9.52
CA VAL A 405 5.06 -6.78 8.59
C VAL A 405 6.45 -6.16 8.77
N LEU A 406 6.87 -5.86 10.01
CA LEU A 406 8.17 -5.25 10.27
C LEU A 406 9.33 -6.16 9.84
N ARG A 407 9.23 -7.47 10.07
CA ARG A 407 10.26 -8.44 9.66
C ARG A 407 10.34 -8.54 8.14
N GLU A 408 9.20 -8.58 7.46
CA GLU A 408 9.14 -8.64 5.99
C GLU A 408 9.76 -7.39 5.34
N LEU A 409 9.46 -6.19 5.86
CA LEU A 409 10.05 -4.94 5.39
C LEU A 409 11.57 -4.92 5.59
N LEU A 410 12.08 -5.46 6.71
CA LEU A 410 13.52 -5.58 6.95
C LEU A 410 14.19 -6.54 5.95
N ILE A 411 13.57 -7.70 5.69
CA ILE A 411 14.06 -8.73 4.76
C ILE A 411 14.23 -8.16 3.35
N ILE A 412 13.38 -7.24 2.92
CA ILE A 412 13.43 -6.63 1.58
C ILE A 412 14.71 -5.79 1.38
N ASN A 413 15.34 -5.29 2.45
CA ASN A 413 16.62 -4.58 2.42
C ASN A 413 16.66 -3.46 1.37
N ARG A 414 15.77 -2.47 1.55
CA ARG A 414 15.77 -1.21 0.80
C ARG A 414 16.02 -0.04 1.74
N GLN A 415 16.45 1.09 1.18
CA GLN A 415 16.64 2.31 1.97
C GLN A 415 15.31 2.87 2.50
N PHE A 416 14.26 2.72 1.71
CA PHE A 416 12.88 3.04 2.08
C PHE A 416 11.96 1.95 1.51
N VAL A 417 11.08 1.41 2.35
CA VAL A 417 10.06 0.45 1.92
C VAL A 417 8.79 0.58 2.76
N ALA A 418 7.64 0.39 2.14
CA ALA A 418 6.35 0.41 2.80
C ALA A 418 5.45 -0.73 2.31
N PRO A 419 4.58 -1.29 3.16
CA PRO A 419 3.49 -2.12 2.71
C PRO A 419 2.38 -1.24 2.12
N ILE A 420 1.70 -1.73 1.09
CA ILE A 420 0.47 -1.08 0.62
C ILE A 420 -0.65 -1.41 1.60
N VAL A 421 -1.30 -0.36 2.09
CA VAL A 421 -2.51 -0.43 2.91
C VAL A 421 -3.59 0.45 2.30
N THR A 422 -4.84 0.02 2.40
CA THR A 422 -5.98 0.67 1.74
C THR A 422 -7.10 0.92 2.75
N LYS A 423 -7.94 1.93 2.47
CA LYS A 423 -9.25 2.00 3.11
C LYS A 423 -10.08 0.80 2.65
N HIS A 424 -10.75 0.11 3.58
CA HIS A 424 -11.42 -1.15 3.28
C HIS A 424 -12.48 -0.99 2.16
N ASN A 425 -12.39 -1.81 1.10
CA ASN A 425 -13.22 -1.76 -0.11
C ASN A 425 -13.19 -0.42 -0.89
N GLU A 426 -12.15 0.40 -0.70
CA GLU A 426 -11.94 1.63 -1.44
C GLU A 426 -10.62 1.59 -2.24
N LEU A 427 -10.46 2.52 -3.18
CA LEU A 427 -9.21 2.69 -3.93
C LEU A 427 -8.21 3.62 -3.23
N TRP A 428 -8.62 4.29 -2.15
CA TRP A 428 -7.71 5.18 -1.42
C TRP A 428 -6.67 4.33 -0.69
N SER A 429 -5.38 4.65 -0.88
CA SER A 429 -4.25 3.90 -0.34
C SER A 429 -3.12 4.85 0.07
N ASN A 430 -2.12 4.31 0.77
CA ASN A 430 -0.97 5.06 1.30
C ASN A 430 0.14 5.38 0.27
N PHE A 431 -0.14 5.35 -1.03
CA PHE A 431 0.85 5.69 -2.06
C PHE A 431 0.22 6.40 -3.26
N TRP A 432 1.02 7.15 -4.02
CA TRP A 432 0.63 7.67 -5.34
C TRP A 432 1.54 7.07 -6.40
N GLY A 433 0.98 6.57 -7.50
CA GLY A 433 1.77 6.03 -8.61
C GLY A 433 2.31 7.09 -9.58
N ALA A 434 1.77 8.31 -9.56
CA ALA A 434 2.22 9.43 -10.40
C ALA A 434 2.07 10.78 -9.70
N LEU A 435 2.72 11.81 -10.28
CA LEU A 435 2.60 13.20 -9.85
C LEU A 435 2.08 14.07 -11.00
N SER A 436 1.35 15.13 -10.66
CA SER A 436 1.11 16.26 -11.55
C SER A 436 2.40 17.05 -11.78
N GLU A 437 2.39 17.96 -12.76
CA GLU A 437 3.51 18.89 -12.99
C GLU A 437 3.82 19.77 -11.76
N SER A 438 2.83 19.99 -10.89
CA SER A 438 2.98 20.74 -9.62
C SER A 438 3.44 19.88 -8.43
N GLY A 439 3.72 18.59 -8.65
CA GLY A 439 4.18 17.66 -7.61
C GLY A 439 3.07 17.12 -6.70
N TYR A 440 1.80 17.30 -7.06
CA TYR A 440 0.64 16.77 -6.32
C TYR A 440 0.17 15.45 -6.93
N TYR A 441 -0.87 14.84 -6.32
CA TYR A 441 -1.43 13.58 -6.77
C TYR A 441 -1.81 13.59 -8.26
N ALA A 442 -1.33 12.57 -8.97
CA ALA A 442 -1.89 12.12 -10.23
C ALA A 442 -2.08 10.60 -10.18
N ARG A 443 -3.12 10.11 -10.85
CA ARG A 443 -3.36 8.67 -10.95
C ARG A 443 -2.47 8.07 -12.05
N SER A 444 -1.66 7.08 -11.71
CA SER A 444 -0.96 6.25 -12.71
C SER A 444 -1.90 5.23 -13.34
N HIS A 445 -1.54 4.76 -14.53
CA HIS A 445 -2.37 3.81 -15.30
C HIS A 445 -2.54 2.44 -14.61
N ASP A 446 -1.55 2.04 -13.83
CA ASP A 446 -1.43 0.77 -13.08
C ASP A 446 -1.95 0.84 -11.64
N TYR A 447 -2.33 2.03 -11.15
CA TYR A 447 -2.69 2.25 -9.74
C TYR A 447 -3.78 1.30 -9.25
N VAL A 448 -4.84 1.12 -10.04
CA VAL A 448 -6.00 0.30 -9.66
C VAL A 448 -5.63 -1.17 -9.56
N ASP A 449 -4.81 -1.65 -10.50
CA ASP A 449 -4.38 -3.05 -10.56
C ASP A 449 -3.45 -3.39 -9.40
N ILE A 450 -2.59 -2.43 -9.00
CA ILE A 450 -1.72 -2.55 -7.82
C ILE A 450 -2.56 -2.57 -6.54
N VAL A 451 -3.51 -1.64 -6.37
CA VAL A 451 -4.34 -1.53 -5.16
C VAL A 451 -5.25 -2.74 -4.97
N LYS A 452 -5.79 -3.30 -6.05
CA LYS A 452 -6.64 -4.50 -6.00
C LYS A 452 -5.86 -5.81 -5.86
N GLY A 453 -4.53 -5.78 -6.05
CA GLY A 453 -3.70 -6.97 -6.09
C GLY A 453 -3.85 -7.78 -7.38
N ASP A 454 -4.35 -7.17 -8.46
CA ASP A 454 -4.39 -7.78 -9.79
C ASP A 454 -2.96 -7.94 -10.34
N ILE A 455 -2.07 -7.00 -10.01
CA ILE A 455 -0.62 -7.14 -10.23
C ILE A 455 0.12 -6.98 -8.90
N VAL A 456 0.86 -8.02 -8.54
CA VAL A 456 1.61 -8.10 -7.29
C VAL A 456 3.10 -7.91 -7.54
N GLY A 457 3.73 -7.00 -6.80
CA GLY A 457 5.14 -6.68 -6.98
C GLY A 457 5.73 -5.76 -5.92
N MET A 458 6.87 -5.17 -6.27
CA MET A 458 7.58 -4.15 -5.52
C MET A 458 7.78 -2.95 -6.43
N TRP A 459 7.23 -1.81 -6.05
CA TRP A 459 7.01 -0.68 -6.95
C TRP A 459 7.77 0.54 -6.44
N ASN A 460 8.64 1.12 -7.27
CA ASN A 460 9.21 2.42 -6.97
C ASN A 460 8.20 3.50 -7.31
N VAL A 461 7.70 4.21 -6.29
CA VAL A 461 6.61 5.18 -6.40
C VAL A 461 7.04 6.56 -5.94
N PRO A 462 6.46 7.64 -6.48
CA PRO A 462 6.84 9.00 -6.12
C PRO A 462 6.35 9.48 -4.74
N TYR A 463 5.37 8.81 -4.13
CA TYR A 463 4.80 9.23 -2.84
C TYR A 463 4.35 8.03 -2.01
N VAL A 464 4.62 8.07 -0.71
CA VAL A 464 4.20 7.10 0.31
C VAL A 464 3.86 7.83 1.61
N SER A 465 2.84 7.38 2.32
CA SER A 465 2.39 7.90 3.62
C SER A 465 2.08 6.76 4.61
N SER A 466 1.58 7.13 5.79
CA SER A 466 0.86 6.26 6.75
C SER A 466 1.68 5.17 7.45
N ILE A 467 2.39 4.30 6.73
CA ILE A 467 3.21 3.23 7.31
C ILE A 467 4.43 2.97 6.43
N TYR A 468 5.64 3.11 6.99
CA TYR A 468 6.88 2.94 6.22
C TYR A 468 8.11 2.67 7.09
N LEU A 469 9.05 1.92 6.53
CA LEU A 469 10.35 1.58 7.14
C LEU A 469 11.48 2.29 6.39
N ILE A 470 12.33 2.97 7.15
CA ILE A 470 13.45 3.77 6.65
C ILE A 470 14.75 3.26 7.24
N LYS A 471 15.73 2.96 6.40
CA LYS A 471 17.10 2.58 6.81
C LYS A 471 17.91 3.81 7.21
N ASN A 472 18.82 3.67 8.17
CA ASN A 472 19.64 4.76 8.67
C ASN A 472 20.44 5.54 7.60
N THR A 473 20.82 4.90 6.50
CA THR A 473 21.52 5.52 5.37
C THR A 473 20.70 6.63 4.71
N ALA A 474 19.36 6.56 4.80
CA ALA A 474 18.45 7.55 4.23
C ALA A 474 18.11 8.71 5.19
N PHE A 475 18.39 8.60 6.50
CA PHE A 475 17.96 9.59 7.50
C PHE A 475 18.41 11.01 7.19
N LYS A 476 19.63 11.18 6.66
CA LYS A 476 20.21 12.49 6.34
C LYS A 476 19.53 13.22 5.17
N TYR A 477 18.76 12.50 4.36
CA TYR A 477 18.08 13.05 3.18
C TYR A 477 16.63 13.46 3.46
N ILE A 478 16.09 13.08 4.61
CA ILE A 478 14.67 13.28 4.94
C ILE A 478 14.46 14.64 5.57
N ASN A 479 13.47 15.36 5.07
CA ASN A 479 12.98 16.60 5.64
C ASN A 479 11.44 16.61 5.67
N TYR A 480 10.87 16.80 6.86
CA TYR A 480 9.41 16.97 7.05
C TYR A 480 8.98 18.44 7.06
N ASP A 481 9.94 19.38 7.08
CA ASP A 481 9.69 20.81 7.16
C ASP A 481 9.69 21.45 5.77
N HIS A 482 8.50 21.78 5.26
CA HIS A 482 8.31 22.44 3.97
C HIS A 482 7.18 23.47 4.04
N GLN A 483 7.33 24.57 3.31
CA GLN A 483 6.39 25.70 3.37
C GLN A 483 5.03 25.36 2.73
N TYR A 484 5.01 24.57 1.66
CA TYR A 484 3.81 24.35 0.84
C TYR A 484 3.23 22.94 0.92
N TYR A 485 4.05 21.97 1.28
CA TYR A 485 3.70 20.55 1.26
C TYR A 485 3.42 20.08 2.67
N ASP A 486 2.46 19.18 2.85
CA ASP A 486 2.30 18.46 4.11
C ASP A 486 3.58 17.66 4.45
N PRO A 487 3.72 17.16 5.69
CA PRO A 487 4.92 16.46 6.12
C PRO A 487 5.30 15.25 5.25
N ASP A 488 4.32 14.47 4.78
CA ASP A 488 4.58 13.28 3.98
C ASP A 488 5.01 13.65 2.56
N MET A 489 4.35 14.65 1.95
CA MET A 489 4.79 15.21 0.67
C MET A 489 6.21 15.79 0.75
N ALA A 490 6.55 16.50 1.84
CA ALA A 490 7.87 17.05 2.09
C ALA A 490 8.94 15.95 2.21
N MET A 491 8.65 14.89 2.99
CA MET A 491 9.52 13.72 3.11
C MET A 491 9.74 13.08 1.74
N CYS A 492 8.67 12.80 1.00
CA CYS A 492 8.74 12.17 -0.31
C CYS A 492 9.56 13.01 -1.30
N GLU A 493 9.35 14.32 -1.33
CA GLU A 493 10.13 15.24 -2.15
C GLU A 493 11.62 15.23 -1.79
N SER A 494 11.95 15.31 -0.50
CA SER A 494 13.34 15.30 -0.03
C SER A 494 14.09 14.03 -0.43
N LEU A 495 13.41 12.88 -0.39
CA LEU A 495 13.93 11.59 -0.85
C LEU A 495 14.11 11.55 -2.38
N ARG A 496 13.12 12.01 -3.15
CA ARG A 496 13.20 12.09 -4.63
C ARG A 496 14.37 12.98 -5.06
N ASN A 497 14.51 14.16 -4.46
CA ASN A 497 15.59 15.11 -4.75
C ASN A 497 16.98 14.54 -4.41
N SER A 498 17.03 13.61 -3.44
CA SER A 498 18.26 12.92 -3.04
C SER A 498 18.51 11.60 -3.79
N GLY A 499 17.62 11.21 -4.72
CA GLY A 499 17.74 9.97 -5.49
C GLY A 499 17.52 8.70 -4.67
N VAL A 500 16.82 8.78 -3.54
CA VAL A 500 16.42 7.62 -2.74
C VAL A 500 15.06 7.12 -3.24
N PHE A 501 14.97 5.84 -3.58
CA PHE A 501 13.76 5.23 -4.10
C PHE A 501 12.81 4.84 -2.97
N MET A 502 11.52 5.12 -3.17
CA MET A 502 10.47 4.75 -2.23
C MET A 502 9.75 3.53 -2.78
N TYR A 503 10.05 2.36 -2.21
CA TYR A 503 9.43 1.12 -2.63
C TYR A 503 8.14 0.83 -1.85
N VAL A 504 7.11 0.38 -2.55
CA VAL A 504 5.90 -0.19 -1.93
C VAL A 504 5.72 -1.64 -2.34
N ILE A 505 5.17 -2.48 -1.45
CA ILE A 505 4.91 -3.91 -1.71
C ILE A 505 3.44 -4.24 -1.50
N ASN A 506 2.90 -5.12 -2.35
CA ASN A 506 1.54 -5.65 -2.25
C ASN A 506 1.51 -7.19 -2.40
N ASP A 507 2.55 -7.88 -1.92
CA ASP A 507 2.64 -9.35 -1.99
C ASP A 507 1.67 -10.09 -1.07
N ARG A 508 1.12 -9.40 -0.07
CA ARG A 508 0.09 -9.89 0.83
C ARG A 508 -0.66 -8.71 1.46
N LEU A 509 -1.75 -9.00 2.15
CA LEU A 509 -2.46 -8.01 2.97
C LEU A 509 -1.73 -7.82 4.30
N TYR A 510 -1.06 -6.68 4.47
CA TYR A 510 -0.31 -6.36 5.71
C TYR A 510 -1.16 -5.61 6.74
N GLY A 511 -2.21 -4.93 6.29
CA GLY A 511 -3.01 -4.03 7.11
C GLY A 511 -4.02 -3.25 6.27
N HIS A 512 -4.69 -2.31 6.93
CA HIS A 512 -5.68 -1.43 6.31
C HIS A 512 -5.69 -0.05 7.00
N ILE A 513 -6.39 0.89 6.40
CA ILE A 513 -6.56 2.25 6.93
C ILE A 513 -8.01 2.44 7.37
N VAL A 514 -8.19 2.86 8.63
CA VAL A 514 -9.50 3.20 9.17
C VAL A 514 -9.92 4.59 8.68
N ASN A 515 -11.21 4.75 8.43
CA ASN A 515 -11.80 6.01 8.05
C ASN A 515 -12.06 6.88 9.28
N ALA A 516 -11.20 7.89 9.48
CA ALA A 516 -11.33 8.89 10.53
C ALA A 516 -12.17 10.12 10.13
N ASP A 517 -12.69 10.16 8.89
CA ASP A 517 -13.46 11.29 8.40
C ASP A 517 -14.76 11.45 9.22
N ASN A 518 -15.00 12.66 9.73
CA ASN A 518 -16.17 13.01 10.55
C ASN A 518 -16.30 12.18 11.85
N PHE A 519 -15.19 11.72 12.45
CA PHE A 519 -15.22 11.01 13.72
C PHE A 519 -15.64 11.94 14.89
N ASP A 520 -16.83 11.74 15.44
CA ASP A 520 -17.41 12.58 16.48
C ASP A 520 -16.97 12.18 17.89
N ILE A 521 -15.90 12.83 18.37
CA ILE A 521 -15.34 12.63 19.71
C ILE A 521 -16.22 13.15 20.86
N THR A 522 -17.32 13.85 20.57
CA THR A 522 -18.23 14.36 21.62
C THR A 522 -19.17 13.28 22.15
N LEU A 523 -19.29 12.16 21.45
CA LEU A 523 -20.10 11.01 21.84
C LEU A 523 -19.41 10.22 22.96
N ALA A 524 -20.19 9.56 23.82
CA ALA A 524 -19.65 8.78 24.94
C ALA A 524 -18.84 7.55 24.51
N ARG A 525 -19.22 6.96 23.38
CA ARG A 525 -18.58 5.80 22.73
C ARG A 525 -18.57 5.99 21.21
N PRO A 526 -17.68 6.85 20.68
CA PRO A 526 -17.69 7.23 19.28
C PRO A 526 -17.54 6.07 18.30
N ASP A 527 -16.65 5.09 18.59
CA ASP A 527 -16.43 3.89 17.77
C ASP A 527 -17.74 3.16 17.44
N PHE A 528 -18.66 3.08 18.40
CA PHE A 528 -19.94 2.39 18.24
C PHE A 528 -20.77 2.94 17.08
N TYR A 529 -20.61 4.23 16.73
CA TYR A 529 -21.35 4.92 15.67
C TYR A 529 -20.75 4.73 14.27
N THR A 530 -19.62 4.02 14.14
CA THR A 530 -18.83 3.98 12.90
C THR A 530 -19.05 2.75 12.02
N LEU A 531 -20.10 1.95 12.26
CA LEU A 531 -20.39 0.73 11.47
C LEU A 531 -20.35 0.94 9.95
N PHE A 532 -20.84 2.09 9.47
CA PHE A 532 -20.91 2.37 8.04
C PHE A 532 -19.57 2.74 7.42
N SER A 533 -18.75 3.52 8.14
CA SER A 533 -17.44 3.99 7.65
C SER A 533 -16.32 3.00 7.92
N ASN A 534 -16.44 2.16 8.95
CA ASN A 534 -15.40 1.25 9.45
C ASN A 534 -15.98 -0.12 9.76
N LYS A 535 -16.66 -0.73 8.79
CA LYS A 535 -17.38 -1.99 8.98
C LYS A 535 -16.50 -3.14 9.47
N LEU A 536 -15.27 -3.22 8.97
CA LEU A 536 -14.33 -4.30 9.33
C LEU A 536 -13.99 -4.26 10.82
N ASP A 537 -13.46 -3.13 11.29
CA ASP A 537 -13.07 -2.91 12.69
C ASP A 537 -14.27 -2.97 13.63
N TRP A 538 -15.42 -2.42 13.20
CA TRP A 538 -16.66 -2.49 13.99
C TRP A 538 -17.08 -3.95 14.22
N ILE A 539 -17.01 -4.79 13.18
CA ILE A 539 -17.32 -6.22 13.32
C ILE A 539 -16.33 -6.90 14.25
N GLU A 540 -15.04 -6.66 14.09
CA GLU A 540 -13.99 -7.25 14.94
C GLU A 540 -14.18 -6.89 16.42
N LYS A 541 -14.54 -5.63 16.72
CA LYS A 541 -14.76 -5.17 18.10
C LYS A 541 -16.08 -5.69 18.70
N TYR A 542 -17.15 -5.70 17.91
CA TYR A 542 -18.51 -5.77 18.45
C TYR A 542 -19.27 -7.06 18.15
N ILE A 543 -18.90 -7.82 17.13
CA ILE A 543 -19.56 -9.09 16.80
C ILE A 543 -18.79 -10.24 17.42
N HIS A 544 -19.51 -11.17 18.03
CA HIS A 544 -18.89 -12.30 18.71
C HIS A 544 -18.10 -13.17 17.70
N PRO A 545 -16.85 -13.60 17.99
CA PRO A 545 -16.03 -14.36 17.04
C PRO A 545 -16.64 -15.67 16.54
N ASN A 546 -17.52 -16.29 17.33
CA ASN A 546 -18.27 -17.50 16.93
C ASN A 546 -19.63 -17.20 16.28
N TYR A 547 -19.94 -15.94 15.95
CA TYR A 547 -21.20 -15.57 15.30
C TYR A 547 -21.42 -16.38 14.02
N THR A 548 -20.42 -16.44 13.13
CA THR A 548 -20.51 -17.10 11.83
C THR A 548 -20.75 -18.61 11.90
N LYS A 549 -20.28 -19.28 12.96
CA LYS A 549 -20.54 -20.72 13.17
C LYS A 549 -22.03 -21.02 13.30
N GLN A 550 -22.81 -20.08 13.86
CA GLN A 550 -24.27 -20.22 13.98
C GLN A 550 -24.99 -20.12 12.63
N LEU A 551 -24.30 -19.76 11.56
CA LEU A 551 -24.83 -19.70 10.20
C LEU A 551 -24.50 -20.96 9.39
N GLU A 552 -23.86 -21.97 9.97
CA GLU A 552 -23.57 -23.25 9.31
C GLU A 552 -24.84 -24.10 9.18
N ASP A 553 -24.95 -24.91 8.12
CA ASP A 553 -26.17 -25.67 7.79
C ASP A 553 -26.53 -26.74 8.84
N ASP A 554 -25.53 -27.28 9.54
CA ASP A 554 -25.64 -28.33 10.56
C ASP A 554 -25.55 -27.80 12.00
N TYR A 555 -25.63 -26.48 12.18
CA TYR A 555 -25.56 -25.88 13.51
C TYR A 555 -26.80 -26.23 14.34
N ASP A 556 -26.59 -26.83 15.51
CA ASP A 556 -27.66 -27.15 16.45
C ASP A 556 -28.07 -25.92 17.28
N TYR A 557 -29.25 -25.38 16.98
CA TYR A 557 -29.74 -24.16 17.60
C TYR A 557 -30.27 -24.41 19.01
N ILE A 558 -29.76 -23.64 19.98
CA ILE A 558 -30.26 -23.71 21.36
C ILE A 558 -31.67 -23.14 21.41
N GLN A 559 -32.62 -24.00 21.79
CA GLN A 559 -34.03 -23.65 21.92
C GLN A 559 -34.49 -23.83 23.39
N PRO A 560 -34.24 -22.85 24.28
CA PRO A 560 -34.58 -22.97 25.71
C PRO A 560 -36.07 -23.16 26.00
N CYS A 561 -36.95 -22.68 25.12
CA CYS A 561 -38.38 -22.92 25.13
C CYS A 561 -38.84 -23.21 23.69
N SER A 562 -39.94 -23.94 23.49
CA SER A 562 -40.49 -24.20 22.16
C SER A 562 -40.61 -22.93 21.32
N ASP A 563 -40.01 -22.92 20.13
CA ASP A 563 -39.95 -21.78 19.18
C ASP A 563 -39.31 -20.49 19.73
N VAL A 564 -38.51 -20.61 20.79
CA VAL A 564 -37.65 -19.54 21.33
C VAL A 564 -36.21 -19.93 21.12
N TYR A 565 -35.52 -19.27 20.19
CA TYR A 565 -34.13 -19.55 19.84
C TYR A 565 -33.17 -18.62 20.59
N TRP A 566 -31.95 -19.08 20.84
CA TRP A 566 -30.96 -18.34 21.62
C TRP A 566 -29.60 -18.34 20.94
N PHE A 567 -29.15 -17.15 20.53
CA PHE A 567 -27.95 -16.95 19.72
C PHE A 567 -26.91 -16.11 20.45
N HIS A 568 -25.62 -16.38 20.25
CA HIS A 568 -24.53 -15.55 20.73
C HIS A 568 -24.09 -14.56 19.64
N VAL A 569 -24.48 -13.29 19.73
CA VAL A 569 -24.36 -12.37 18.59
C VAL A 569 -23.22 -11.40 18.76
N VAL A 570 -23.11 -10.77 19.92
CA VAL A 570 -22.23 -9.61 20.15
C VAL A 570 -21.22 -9.87 21.26
N THR A 571 -20.14 -9.10 21.27
CA THR A 571 -19.11 -9.15 22.31
C THR A 571 -19.56 -8.45 23.60
N ASP A 572 -18.80 -8.66 24.68
CA ASP A 572 -19.00 -7.90 25.92
C ASP A 572 -18.81 -6.39 25.72
N ALA A 573 -17.87 -5.99 24.84
CA ALA A 573 -17.61 -4.59 24.50
C ALA A 573 -18.82 -3.90 23.86
N PHE A 574 -19.54 -4.59 22.98
CA PHE A 574 -20.77 -4.07 22.39
C PHE A 574 -21.80 -3.76 23.47
N CYS A 575 -22.00 -4.70 24.39
CA CYS A 575 -22.95 -4.54 25.47
C CYS A 575 -22.57 -3.41 26.42
N ASP A 576 -21.30 -3.33 26.82
CA ASP A 576 -20.80 -2.30 27.73
C ASP A 576 -20.88 -0.90 27.10
N ASP A 577 -20.52 -0.78 25.82
CA ASP A 577 -20.59 0.50 25.11
C ASP A 577 -22.03 0.95 24.89
N LEU A 578 -22.94 0.03 24.51
CA LEU A 578 -24.35 0.36 24.35
C LEU A 578 -24.96 0.83 25.68
N VAL A 579 -24.69 0.14 26.79
CA VAL A 579 -25.17 0.55 28.12
C VAL A 579 -24.58 1.90 28.51
N ALA A 580 -23.29 2.14 28.25
CA ALA A 580 -22.63 3.42 28.54
C ALA A 580 -23.25 4.58 27.74
N ILE A 581 -23.61 4.37 26.47
CA ILE A 581 -24.32 5.36 25.65
C ILE A 581 -25.67 5.71 26.28
N MET A 582 -26.45 4.70 26.68
CA MET A 582 -27.78 4.90 27.28
C MET A 582 -27.70 5.64 28.62
N GLU A 583 -26.78 5.25 29.49
CA GLU A 583 -26.60 5.91 30.79
C GLU A 583 -26.03 7.32 30.66
N ASN A 584 -25.17 7.58 29.68
CA ASN A 584 -24.69 8.93 29.39
C ASN A 584 -25.82 9.84 28.87
N PHE A 585 -26.75 9.31 28.07
CA PHE A 585 -27.94 10.07 27.66
C PHE A 585 -28.86 10.36 28.85
N GLY A 586 -29.07 9.38 29.73
CA GLY A 586 -29.68 9.54 31.06
C GLY A 586 -31.16 9.89 31.11
N ARG A 587 -31.80 10.22 29.97
CA ARG A 587 -33.23 10.59 29.86
C ARG A 587 -34.10 9.36 29.61
N TRP A 588 -34.10 8.45 30.58
CA TRP A 588 -34.98 7.27 30.62
C TRP A 588 -36.45 7.68 30.74
N SER A 589 -37.35 6.94 30.10
CA SER A 589 -38.79 7.14 30.29
C SER A 589 -39.24 6.90 31.73
N ASP A 590 -40.42 7.46 32.04
CA ASP A 590 -41.05 7.34 33.35
C ASP A 590 -41.84 6.04 33.52
N GLY A 591 -41.92 5.20 32.47
CA GLY A 591 -42.68 3.95 32.48
C GLY A 591 -44.20 4.15 32.53
N SER A 592 -44.69 5.32 32.12
CA SER A 592 -46.13 5.61 31.99
C SER A 592 -46.65 5.29 30.58
N ASN A 593 -47.96 5.05 30.45
CA ASN A 593 -48.57 4.76 29.15
C ASN A 593 -48.55 5.96 28.18
N ASN A 594 -48.20 7.17 28.63
CA ASN A 594 -48.18 8.36 27.80
C ASN A 594 -46.76 8.64 27.37
N ASP A 595 -46.45 8.35 26.11
CA ASP A 595 -45.11 8.50 25.57
C ASP A 595 -45.09 9.40 24.35
N SER A 596 -44.73 10.67 24.58
CA SER A 596 -44.61 11.69 23.54
C SER A 596 -43.49 11.42 22.52
N ARG A 597 -42.65 10.40 22.76
CA ARG A 597 -41.58 9.96 21.85
C ARG A 597 -42.10 9.02 20.76
N LEU A 598 -43.28 8.42 20.94
CA LEU A 598 -43.92 7.52 19.98
C LEU A 598 -44.87 8.25 19.04
N GLU A 599 -44.96 7.82 17.78
CA GLU A 599 -45.99 8.25 16.84
C GLU A 599 -47.37 7.75 17.31
N GLY A 600 -48.07 8.58 18.07
CA GLY A 600 -49.37 8.24 18.67
C GLY A 600 -49.48 8.56 20.16
N GLY A 601 -48.38 8.89 20.84
CA GLY A 601 -48.40 9.38 22.22
C GLY A 601 -48.72 8.33 23.29
N TYR A 602 -48.93 7.06 22.92
CA TYR A 602 -49.43 6.04 23.84
C TYR A 602 -48.69 4.71 23.68
N GLU A 603 -48.16 4.21 24.80
CA GLU A 603 -47.52 2.91 24.90
C GLU A 603 -48.42 1.95 25.70
N ALA A 604 -48.88 0.86 25.07
CA ALA A 604 -49.81 -0.06 25.70
C ALA A 604 -49.19 -0.85 26.87
N VAL A 605 -47.87 -1.04 26.85
CA VAL A 605 -47.12 -1.79 27.86
C VAL A 605 -45.82 -1.03 28.15
N PRO A 606 -45.88 0.03 28.98
CA PRO A 606 -44.76 0.95 29.10
C PRO A 606 -43.58 0.34 29.82
N THR A 607 -42.38 0.66 29.32
CA THR A 607 -41.11 0.30 29.95
C THR A 607 -40.31 1.54 30.33
N ARG A 608 -39.32 1.38 31.23
CA ARG A 608 -38.27 2.38 31.45
C ARG A 608 -37.16 2.15 30.45
N ASP A 609 -37.16 2.96 29.39
CA ASP A 609 -36.37 2.71 28.20
C ASP A 609 -35.83 3.99 27.55
N ILE A 610 -34.89 3.76 26.63
CA ILE A 610 -34.38 4.75 25.69
C ILE A 610 -34.42 4.13 24.30
N HIS A 611 -35.05 4.83 23.35
CA HIS A 611 -35.11 4.42 21.95
C HIS A 611 -33.83 4.77 21.21
N MET A 612 -33.42 3.93 20.26
CA MET A 612 -32.24 4.16 19.41
C MET A 612 -32.28 5.52 18.69
N LYS A 613 -33.48 5.98 18.30
CA LYS A 613 -33.68 7.31 17.68
C LYS A 613 -33.22 8.47 18.58
N GLN A 614 -33.40 8.35 19.89
CA GLN A 614 -33.06 9.41 20.85
C GLN A 614 -31.55 9.61 21.00
N VAL A 615 -30.77 8.57 20.72
CA VAL A 615 -29.30 8.57 20.81
C VAL A 615 -28.63 8.49 19.44
N GLY A 616 -29.38 8.70 18.36
CA GLY A 616 -28.86 8.72 16.98
C GLY A 616 -28.44 7.36 16.41
N LEU A 617 -28.81 6.25 17.04
CA LEU A 617 -28.39 4.90 16.65
C LEU A 617 -29.39 4.16 15.75
N ASP A 618 -30.55 4.75 15.43
CA ASP A 618 -31.62 4.06 14.68
C ASP A 618 -31.17 3.53 13.30
N PRO A 619 -30.48 4.32 12.44
CA PRO A 619 -29.99 3.80 11.17
C PRO A 619 -28.96 2.67 11.34
N LEU A 620 -28.05 2.82 12.30
CA LEU A 620 -27.02 1.83 12.60
C LEU A 620 -27.65 0.52 13.09
N TRP A 621 -28.64 0.62 13.98
CA TRP A 621 -29.32 -0.54 14.52
C TRP A 621 -30.13 -1.29 13.45
N LEU A 622 -30.80 -0.58 12.54
CA LEU A 622 -31.48 -1.21 11.41
C LEU A 622 -30.50 -1.97 10.50
N GLU A 623 -29.31 -1.41 10.24
CA GLU A 623 -28.27 -2.14 9.51
C GLU A 623 -27.73 -3.32 10.32
N PHE A 624 -27.60 -3.21 11.65
CA PHE A 624 -27.25 -4.33 12.52
C PHE A 624 -28.27 -5.47 12.42
N LEU A 625 -29.58 -5.16 12.46
CA LEU A 625 -30.64 -6.16 12.29
C LEU A 625 -30.48 -6.87 10.93
N LYS A 626 -30.28 -6.11 9.87
CA LYS A 626 -30.14 -6.64 8.51
C LYS A 626 -28.88 -7.50 8.34
N LEU A 627 -27.75 -7.09 8.91
CA LEU A 627 -26.46 -7.79 8.74
C LEU A 627 -26.30 -8.99 9.68
N PHE A 628 -26.83 -8.92 10.90
CA PHE A 628 -26.50 -9.90 11.95
C PHE A 628 -27.72 -10.63 12.54
N VAL A 629 -28.94 -10.11 12.38
CA VAL A 629 -30.15 -10.76 12.92
C VAL A 629 -30.90 -11.50 11.84
N SER A 630 -31.13 -10.89 10.67
CA SER A 630 -31.83 -11.52 9.55
C SER A 630 -31.19 -12.84 9.10
N PRO A 631 -29.85 -12.97 8.95
CA PRO A 631 -29.25 -14.25 8.58
C PRO A 631 -29.53 -15.36 9.59
N LEU A 632 -29.56 -15.07 10.89
CA LEU A 632 -29.91 -16.05 11.92
C LEU A 632 -31.41 -16.38 11.90
N GLN A 633 -32.26 -15.37 11.68
CA GLN A 633 -33.70 -15.56 11.61
C GLN A 633 -34.09 -16.48 10.45
N GLU A 634 -33.49 -16.31 9.26
CA GLU A 634 -33.80 -17.14 8.09
C GLU A 634 -33.41 -18.60 8.30
N ARG A 635 -32.46 -18.89 9.21
CA ARG A 635 -32.08 -20.25 9.57
C ARG A 635 -33.12 -20.98 10.41
N VAL A 636 -33.83 -20.27 11.29
CA VAL A 636 -34.75 -20.88 12.27
C VAL A 636 -36.23 -20.69 11.93
N PHE A 637 -36.58 -19.63 11.19
CA PHE A 637 -37.93 -19.38 10.69
C PHE A 637 -37.96 -19.53 9.17
N ILE A 638 -37.84 -20.78 8.72
CA ILE A 638 -37.76 -21.15 7.30
C ILE A 638 -38.99 -20.64 6.54
N GLY A 639 -38.75 -19.91 5.45
CA GLY A 639 -39.79 -19.35 4.59
C GLY A 639 -40.22 -17.93 4.94
N HIS A 640 -39.74 -17.36 6.05
CA HIS A 640 -39.88 -15.92 6.33
C HIS A 640 -38.67 -15.17 5.74
N HIS A 641 -38.93 -14.31 4.76
CA HIS A 641 -37.91 -13.58 4.00
C HIS A 641 -38.25 -12.10 3.90
N GLY A 642 -37.23 -11.26 3.90
CA GLY A 642 -37.35 -9.82 3.66
C GLY A 642 -36.37 -9.00 4.50
N PRO A 643 -36.09 -7.76 4.11
CA PRO A 643 -35.29 -6.86 4.94
C PRO A 643 -36.05 -6.57 6.25
N PRO A 644 -35.39 -6.61 7.41
CA PRO A 644 -36.05 -6.45 8.69
C PRO A 644 -36.55 -5.01 8.82
N ARG A 645 -37.80 -4.82 9.23
CA ARG A 645 -38.37 -3.50 9.52
C ARG A 645 -38.67 -3.42 11.00
N SER A 646 -38.11 -2.43 11.70
CA SER A 646 -38.41 -2.23 13.12
C SER A 646 -38.60 -0.75 13.42
N LEU A 647 -39.77 -0.40 13.95
CA LEU A 647 -40.08 0.96 14.40
C LEU A 647 -39.79 1.16 15.89
N MET A 648 -39.70 0.06 16.65
CA MET A 648 -39.46 0.08 18.08
C MET A 648 -38.16 -0.67 18.40
N ASN A 649 -37.07 0.10 18.52
CA ASN A 649 -35.74 -0.35 18.90
C ASN A 649 -35.34 0.42 20.16
N PHE A 650 -35.23 -0.26 21.30
CA PHE A 650 -35.04 0.41 22.58
C PHE A 650 -34.32 -0.47 23.61
N VAL A 651 -33.51 0.16 24.45
CA VAL A 651 -32.89 -0.48 25.61
C VAL A 651 -33.78 -0.27 26.81
N VAL A 652 -34.14 -1.35 27.50
CA VAL A 652 -34.93 -1.33 28.74
C VAL A 652 -34.00 -1.50 29.93
N ARG A 653 -34.30 -0.78 31.01
CA ARG A 653 -33.64 -0.90 32.31
C ARG A 653 -34.63 -1.33 33.39
N TYR A 654 -34.38 -2.48 34.01
CA TYR A 654 -35.15 -2.94 35.17
C TYR A 654 -34.36 -2.77 36.47
N ARG A 655 -34.99 -2.17 37.49
CA ARG A 655 -34.44 -1.99 38.84
C ARG A 655 -35.49 -2.22 39.92
N PRO A 656 -35.12 -2.74 41.11
CA PRO A 656 -36.03 -2.93 42.25
C PRO A 656 -36.78 -1.67 42.69
N ASP A 657 -36.11 -0.52 42.63
CA ASP A 657 -36.59 0.80 43.07
C ASP A 657 -37.33 1.59 41.98
N GLU A 658 -37.38 1.06 40.75
CA GLU A 658 -38.08 1.68 39.61
C GLU A 658 -39.17 0.75 39.07
N GLN A 659 -38.95 0.19 37.87
CA GLN A 659 -39.77 -0.84 37.28
C GLN A 659 -38.99 -2.17 37.36
N PRO A 660 -39.35 -3.09 38.27
CA PRO A 660 -38.58 -4.33 38.43
C PRO A 660 -39.08 -5.50 37.59
N PHE A 661 -40.26 -5.41 36.98
CA PHE A 661 -40.88 -6.48 36.20
C PHE A 661 -41.74 -5.91 35.08
N LEU A 662 -42.11 -6.76 34.12
CA LEU A 662 -43.05 -6.40 33.05
C LEU A 662 -44.20 -7.38 33.03
N ARG A 663 -45.44 -6.86 33.07
CA ARG A 663 -46.67 -7.65 33.09
C ARG A 663 -46.80 -8.54 31.84
N PRO A 664 -47.58 -9.63 31.90
CA PRO A 664 -47.88 -10.45 30.73
C PRO A 664 -48.41 -9.66 29.52
N HIS A 665 -47.82 -9.85 28.34
CA HIS A 665 -48.21 -9.16 27.11
C HIS A 665 -47.82 -9.94 25.83
N HIS A 666 -48.27 -9.41 24.68
CA HIS A 666 -47.77 -9.74 23.36
C HIS A 666 -47.02 -8.53 22.79
N ASP A 667 -46.06 -8.80 21.93
CA ASP A 667 -45.34 -7.74 21.22
C ASP A 667 -46.05 -7.40 19.92
N ALA A 668 -45.97 -6.14 19.53
CA ALA A 668 -46.46 -5.69 18.23
C ALA A 668 -45.42 -5.99 17.14
N SER A 669 -45.11 -7.27 16.94
CA SER A 669 -44.09 -7.75 15.99
C SER A 669 -44.48 -9.10 15.40
N THR A 670 -43.91 -9.42 14.23
CA THR A 670 -43.91 -10.80 13.73
C THR A 670 -43.01 -11.66 14.62
N TYR A 671 -41.80 -11.18 14.87
CA TYR A 671 -40.87 -11.74 15.85
C TYR A 671 -40.15 -10.65 16.62
N THR A 672 -39.79 -10.96 17.85
CA THR A 672 -39.06 -10.07 18.75
C THR A 672 -37.67 -10.63 19.00
N ILE A 673 -36.70 -9.74 19.08
CA ILE A 673 -35.40 -10.05 19.66
C ILE A 673 -35.23 -9.41 21.04
N ASN A 674 -34.58 -10.14 21.93
CA ASN A 674 -34.25 -9.70 23.28
C ASN A 674 -32.79 -10.05 23.58
N LEU A 675 -31.92 -9.04 23.49
CA LEU A 675 -30.48 -9.16 23.69
C LEU A 675 -30.12 -8.74 25.12
N ALA A 676 -29.53 -9.65 25.89
CA ALA A 676 -29.06 -9.35 27.23
C ALA A 676 -27.75 -8.55 27.21
N LEU A 677 -27.72 -7.42 27.91
CA LEU A 677 -26.58 -6.49 27.89
C LEU A 677 -25.69 -6.59 29.14
N ASN A 678 -26.13 -7.29 30.19
CA ASN A 678 -25.33 -7.50 31.39
C ASN A 678 -25.61 -8.86 32.06
N ARG A 679 -24.88 -9.18 33.12
CA ARG A 679 -24.75 -10.54 33.66
C ARG A 679 -25.62 -10.74 34.91
N VAL A 680 -26.47 -11.77 34.86
CA VAL A 680 -27.20 -12.25 36.04
C VAL A 680 -26.22 -12.81 37.09
N GLY A 681 -26.49 -12.53 38.37
CA GLY A 681 -25.66 -12.93 39.52
C GLY A 681 -24.42 -12.06 39.75
N ILE A 682 -24.11 -11.12 38.85
CA ILE A 682 -23.01 -10.16 38.99
C ILE A 682 -23.58 -8.74 39.02
N ASP A 683 -24.33 -8.35 37.98
CA ASP A 683 -24.85 -6.99 37.81
C ASP A 683 -26.29 -6.86 38.36
N TYR A 684 -27.03 -7.97 38.40
CA TYR A 684 -28.39 -8.05 38.95
C TYR A 684 -28.77 -9.45 39.42
N GLU A 685 -29.79 -9.54 40.28
CA GLU A 685 -30.40 -10.80 40.73
C GLU A 685 -31.88 -10.90 40.33
N GLY A 686 -32.38 -12.12 40.18
CA GLY A 686 -33.72 -12.38 39.66
C GLY A 686 -33.82 -12.07 38.16
N GLY A 687 -35.01 -11.71 37.69
CA GLY A 687 -35.25 -11.40 36.29
C GLY A 687 -35.36 -12.62 35.38
N GLY A 688 -35.32 -12.36 34.08
CA GLY A 688 -35.57 -13.34 33.03
C GLY A 688 -36.83 -13.04 32.21
N CYS A 689 -37.23 -14.00 31.38
CA CYS A 689 -38.46 -13.97 30.59
C CYS A 689 -39.23 -15.27 30.80
N ARG A 690 -40.54 -15.21 31.03
CA ARG A 690 -41.40 -16.39 31.14
C ARG A 690 -42.44 -16.39 30.02
N PHE A 691 -42.43 -17.46 29.23
CA PHE A 691 -43.44 -17.73 28.21
C PHE A 691 -44.58 -18.56 28.82
N ILE A 692 -45.69 -17.90 29.09
CA ILE A 692 -46.78 -18.40 29.94
C ILE A 692 -47.44 -19.63 29.31
N ARG A 693 -47.70 -19.56 28.00
CA ARG A 693 -48.32 -20.67 27.24
C ARG A 693 -47.54 -21.98 27.33
N TYR A 694 -46.21 -21.90 27.47
CA TYR A 694 -45.33 -23.08 27.52
C TYR A 694 -44.88 -23.41 28.94
N ASN A 695 -45.32 -22.63 29.94
CA ASN A 695 -44.81 -22.68 31.32
C ASN A 695 -43.27 -22.76 31.38
N CYS A 696 -42.60 -22.02 30.50
CA CYS A 696 -41.15 -22.06 30.32
C CYS A 696 -40.54 -20.73 30.74
N SER A 697 -39.44 -20.76 31.49
CA SER A 697 -38.77 -19.55 32.00
C SER A 697 -37.29 -19.59 31.71
N ILE A 698 -36.80 -18.47 31.16
CA ILE A 698 -35.40 -18.24 30.86
C ILE A 698 -34.88 -17.22 31.87
N THR A 699 -34.29 -17.70 32.96
CA THR A 699 -33.79 -16.88 34.08
C THR A 699 -32.27 -16.65 34.02
N ALA A 700 -31.54 -17.60 33.43
CA ALA A 700 -30.08 -17.53 33.29
C ALA A 700 -29.66 -16.86 31.98
N THR A 701 -30.14 -15.65 31.70
CA THR A 701 -29.76 -14.90 30.49
C THR A 701 -28.26 -14.58 30.50
N LYS A 702 -27.62 -14.64 29.33
CA LYS A 702 -26.18 -14.50 29.14
C LYS A 702 -25.90 -13.19 28.39
N LYS A 703 -24.98 -12.37 28.89
CA LYS A 703 -24.54 -11.14 28.23
C LYS A 703 -24.07 -11.44 26.80
N GLY A 704 -24.48 -10.61 25.84
CA GLY A 704 -24.16 -10.79 24.42
C GLY A 704 -25.04 -11.81 23.67
N TRP A 705 -25.91 -12.52 24.39
CA TRP A 705 -26.83 -13.48 23.79
C TRP A 705 -28.22 -12.89 23.55
N MET A 706 -28.78 -13.21 22.39
CA MET A 706 -30.06 -12.73 21.88
C MET A 706 -31.08 -13.87 21.84
N LEU A 707 -32.20 -13.69 22.54
CA LEU A 707 -33.39 -14.50 22.36
C LEU A 707 -34.14 -14.01 21.12
N MET A 708 -34.70 -14.94 20.36
CA MET A 708 -35.56 -14.67 19.21
C MET A 708 -36.82 -15.53 19.33
N HIS A 709 -37.99 -14.90 19.29
CA HIS A 709 -39.28 -15.60 19.39
C HIS A 709 -40.39 -14.86 18.63
N PRO A 710 -41.47 -15.53 18.21
CA PRO A 710 -42.66 -14.87 17.66
C PRO A 710 -43.22 -13.81 18.62
N GLY A 711 -43.70 -12.67 18.10
CA GLY A 711 -44.21 -11.56 18.92
C GLY A 711 -45.70 -11.68 19.26
N ARG A 712 -46.50 -12.15 18.29
CA ARG A 712 -47.96 -12.26 18.39
C ARG A 712 -48.45 -13.70 18.52
N LEU A 713 -49.69 -13.85 19.02
CA LEU A 713 -50.48 -15.09 19.10
C LEU A 713 -49.94 -16.18 20.03
N THR A 714 -48.69 -16.62 19.87
CA THR A 714 -48.16 -17.85 20.47
C THR A 714 -47.29 -17.65 21.70
N HIS A 715 -46.59 -16.53 21.81
CA HIS A 715 -45.60 -16.30 22.85
C HIS A 715 -46.04 -15.18 23.81
N PHE A 716 -47.21 -15.36 24.42
CA PHE A 716 -47.65 -14.49 25.52
C PHE A 716 -46.68 -14.65 26.69
N HIS A 717 -45.98 -13.57 27.05
CA HIS A 717 -44.82 -13.63 27.94
C HIS A 717 -44.78 -12.49 28.94
N GLU A 718 -44.01 -12.68 30.01
CA GLU A 718 -43.80 -11.68 31.07
C GLU A 718 -42.31 -11.51 31.39
N GLY A 719 -41.93 -10.30 31.78
CA GLY A 719 -40.61 -9.99 32.31
C GLY A 719 -40.59 -10.29 33.80
N LEU A 720 -39.80 -11.29 34.21
CA LEU A 720 -39.71 -11.69 35.61
C LEU A 720 -39.08 -10.59 36.48
N ARG A 721 -39.42 -10.59 37.77
CA ARG A 721 -39.00 -9.55 38.72
C ARG A 721 -37.49 -9.59 38.99
N VAL A 722 -36.82 -8.47 38.80
CA VAL A 722 -35.46 -8.18 39.29
C VAL A 722 -35.53 -7.84 40.77
N THR A 723 -34.71 -8.51 41.59
CA THR A 723 -34.72 -8.38 43.06
C THR A 723 -33.57 -7.55 43.60
N SER A 724 -32.46 -7.45 42.87
CA SER A 724 -31.28 -6.66 43.23
C SER A 724 -30.54 -6.21 41.98
N GLY A 725 -29.79 -5.10 42.07
CA GLY A 725 -29.00 -4.55 40.98
C GLY A 725 -29.82 -3.97 39.83
N THR A 726 -29.22 -3.91 38.64
CA THR A 726 -29.83 -3.32 37.44
C THR A 726 -29.70 -4.26 36.27
N ARG A 727 -30.81 -4.57 35.58
CA ARG A 727 -30.81 -5.42 34.37
C ARG A 727 -31.04 -4.57 33.14
N TYR A 728 -30.18 -4.73 32.13
CA TYR A 728 -30.32 -4.07 30.83
C TYR A 728 -30.57 -5.11 29.73
N ILE A 729 -31.54 -4.82 28.86
CA ILE A 729 -31.83 -5.61 27.67
C ILE A 729 -32.10 -4.70 26.47
N MET A 730 -31.65 -5.09 25.29
CA MET A 730 -31.98 -4.44 24.03
C MET A 730 -33.12 -5.21 23.36
N ILE A 731 -34.23 -4.52 23.09
CA ILE A 731 -35.44 -5.09 22.48
C ILE A 731 -35.63 -4.51 21.07
N SER A 732 -36.06 -5.35 20.14
CA SER A 732 -36.57 -4.88 18.85
C SER A 732 -37.81 -5.66 18.41
N PHE A 733 -38.84 -4.91 18.03
CA PHE A 733 -40.08 -5.45 17.47
C PHE A 733 -39.98 -5.45 15.95
N ILE A 734 -39.70 -6.61 15.38
CA ILE A 734 -39.37 -6.75 13.96
C ILE A 734 -40.60 -7.22 13.18
N ASP A 735 -40.80 -6.56 12.04
CA ASP A 735 -41.93 -6.70 11.12
C ASP A 735 -43.29 -6.52 11.86
N PRO A 736 -43.56 -5.32 12.41
CA PRO A 736 -44.72 -4.98 13.25
C PRO A 736 -46.10 -5.00 12.54
#